data_AF-A0A914XB26-F1
#
_entry.id   AF-A0A914XB26-F1
#
_cell.length_a   1.000
_cell.length_b   1.000
_cell.length_c   1.000
_cell.angle_alpha   90.00
_cell.angle_beta   90.00
_cell.angle_gamma   90.00
#
_symmetry.space_group_name_H-M   'P 1'
#
loop_
_entity.id
_entity.type
_entity.pdbx_description
1 polymer ?
#
loop_
_entity_poly.entity_id
_entity_poly.type
_entity_poly.pdbx_seq_one_letter_code
_entity_poly.pdbx_strand_id
1 'polypeptide(L)'
;MVAVGRVSQPKTRRGKKFLEERAPKVTENDKKVLLIRGGKTSPVILQCLKDFYLLKKPLVCQMHRKNPFHLFDDDTNLEKFTEKFDASLFFFGSNSKKRPDNLVFGRMFDFHILDMIEFQVENFRSSKDFDVPKATLGTKPCLIFQGEKFQTDPTFKRAANLLTDCFKGETAENVRLQGLELVIAFTAVNDRILFRVYRTYLKKSGTRIPRIEMEEVGPSMDLIFRRNKLASDDLMKTALKQPAQLKAKKTKNVTQDVFGTKLARVHLGRQNIHTLQTRKMKGLRRSKEQNGQEEQMDDANQHLAMLGRFCRSIRRTADPITVAIRYGSNVNPVIASLAELNSKSSVAKWMRSGKQLVQKYTASPWEERVTLLEQLAMSLGVDHNKLSSAVDRYVANKDASAERLARRVSVASTPQYVRLFQTIGNIEGGVKFICDLRADILAMISKSRSSQLEAVKPFEETLQEMLSLWFSVGLLHLDRLTWQSPSDLLLKVAEFEAVHPVRHWGDIKRRVGHNRRCFIFTHPAMPREPLVVLHVALMDHIGDNIQEIIRQIETDDHLHEADANTAIFYSISSTQKGLKGIDLGNLLIKRVVAELQRDLPHIVNFSTLSPIPGFRQWLLGQVKQERSAQNGADVFDSDLLSSLRSSLNVSSDEEAVTLFKSAVESNDVQQFEALKSALMPLCAKYLYVVKRRGYAVDPVANFHLRNGAELYRLNWMADNSARGIKNSFGMMVNYRYVLPEVEMNSNRYLSDQTVAVHDNVRSLLKGNKVSSAGQ
;
A
#
# COMPACT_ATOMS: atom_id res chain seq x y z
N MET A 1 8.60 -56.63 3.09
CA MET A 1 8.07 -57.11 4.38
C MET A 1 9.26 -57.30 5.31
N VAL A 2 9.52 -56.34 6.21
CA VAL A 2 10.57 -56.43 7.24
C VAL A 2 9.89 -56.76 8.56
N ALA A 3 10.49 -57.69 9.31
CA ALA A 3 9.90 -58.37 10.45
C ALA A 3 9.30 -57.42 11.51
N VAL A 4 8.00 -57.59 11.78
CA VAL A 4 7.32 -56.99 12.92
C VAL A 4 7.88 -57.64 14.19
N GLY A 5 8.72 -56.90 14.91
CA GLY A 5 9.18 -57.29 16.24
C GLY A 5 7.99 -57.58 17.16
N ARG A 6 8.06 -58.70 17.88
CA ARG A 6 7.03 -59.17 18.82
C ARG A 6 6.58 -58.03 19.75
N VAL A 7 5.34 -57.57 19.60
CA VAL A 7 4.69 -56.65 20.54
C VAL A 7 4.65 -57.33 21.91
N SER A 8 5.36 -56.78 22.91
CA SER A 8 5.34 -57.34 24.27
C SER A 8 3.93 -57.24 24.83
N GLN A 9 3.25 -58.37 25.06
CA GLN A 9 1.91 -58.33 25.64
C GLN A 9 1.96 -57.77 27.07
N PRO A 10 1.17 -56.72 27.39
CA PRO A 10 1.21 -56.08 28.69
C PRO A 10 0.69 -57.02 29.78
N LYS A 11 1.53 -57.27 30.80
CA LYS A 11 1.18 -58.13 31.95
C LYS A 11 0.32 -57.41 33.03
N THR A 12 0.14 -56.10 32.94
CA THR A 12 -0.60 -55.29 33.93
C THR A 12 -1.55 -54.30 33.26
N ARG A 13 -2.67 -53.96 33.93
CA ARG A 13 -3.64 -52.96 33.43
C ARG A 13 -3.00 -51.58 33.18
N ARG A 14 -2.07 -51.16 34.05
CA ARG A 14 -1.28 -49.92 33.86
C ARG A 14 -0.36 -50.02 32.65
N GLY A 15 0.32 -51.15 32.44
CA GLY A 15 1.15 -51.38 31.26
C GLY A 15 0.33 -51.41 29.97
N LYS A 16 -0.88 -51.98 29.99
CA LYS A 16 -1.79 -51.98 28.85
C LYS A 16 -2.22 -50.56 28.46
N LYS A 17 -2.68 -49.76 29.42
CA LYS A 17 -3.04 -48.35 29.19
C LYS A 17 -1.85 -47.53 28.66
N PHE A 18 -0.65 -47.77 29.19
CA PHE A 18 0.58 -47.11 28.73
C PHE A 18 0.95 -47.46 27.28
N LEU A 19 0.79 -48.73 26.87
CA LEU A 19 1.03 -49.15 25.48
C LEU A 19 -0.06 -48.62 24.54
N GLU A 20 -1.32 -48.55 24.99
CA GLU A 20 -2.43 -47.97 24.24
C GLU A 20 -2.26 -46.45 24.02
N GLU A 21 -1.73 -45.72 25.01
CA GLU A 21 -1.46 -44.29 24.88
C GLU A 21 -0.39 -43.96 23.83
N ARG A 22 0.59 -44.87 23.66
CA ARG A 22 1.71 -44.79 22.71
C ARG A 22 1.43 -45.43 21.36
N ALA A 23 0.34 -46.18 21.22
CA ALA A 23 0.01 -46.84 19.96
C ALA A 23 -0.27 -45.79 18.86
N PRO A 24 -0.04 -46.11 17.57
CA PRO A 24 -0.34 -45.22 16.46
C PRO A 24 -1.81 -44.77 16.47
N LYS A 25 -2.06 -43.47 16.33
CA LYS A 25 -3.40 -42.87 16.31
C LYS A 25 -3.68 -42.24 14.94
N VAL A 26 -4.96 -42.20 14.55
CA VAL A 26 -5.38 -41.57 13.29
C VAL A 26 -5.10 -40.06 13.31
N THR A 27 -5.33 -39.43 14.46
CA THR A 27 -4.94 -38.04 14.74
C THR A 27 -3.79 -38.06 15.73
N GLU A 28 -2.66 -37.44 15.38
CA GLU A 28 -1.48 -37.37 16.25
C GLU A 28 -1.76 -36.56 17.52
N ASN A 29 -1.12 -36.95 18.63
CA ASN A 29 -1.11 -36.15 19.86
C ASN A 29 -0.21 -34.92 19.67
N ASP A 30 -0.32 -33.94 20.58
CA ASP A 30 0.56 -32.78 20.56
C ASP A 30 2.03 -33.15 20.80
N LYS A 31 2.92 -32.53 20.01
CA LYS A 31 4.34 -32.88 19.95
C LYS A 31 5.06 -32.52 21.25
N LYS A 32 5.55 -33.55 21.95
CA LYS A 32 6.34 -33.41 23.18
C LYS A 32 7.82 -33.23 22.88
N VAL A 33 8.46 -32.31 23.61
CA VAL A 33 9.90 -32.02 23.49
C VAL A 33 10.70 -32.69 24.61
N LEU A 34 11.80 -33.35 24.25
CA LEU A 34 12.82 -33.84 25.18
C LEU A 34 14.02 -32.88 25.24
N LEU A 35 14.28 -32.29 26.40
CA LEU A 35 15.46 -31.45 26.64
C LEU A 35 16.64 -32.28 27.14
N ILE A 36 17.76 -32.21 26.42
CA ILE A 36 18.95 -33.03 26.66
C ILE A 36 20.16 -32.13 26.87
N ARG A 37 20.97 -32.49 27.87
CA ARG A 37 22.25 -31.84 28.16
C ARG A 37 23.39 -32.70 27.65
N GLY A 38 24.25 -32.11 26.83
CA GLY A 38 25.51 -32.71 26.41
C GLY A 38 26.51 -32.88 27.56
N GLY A 39 27.68 -33.44 27.27
CA GLY A 39 28.74 -33.65 28.28
C GLY A 39 29.21 -32.34 28.94
N LYS A 40 29.45 -31.30 28.14
CA LYS A 40 29.76 -29.94 28.60
C LYS A 40 28.67 -28.98 28.13
N THR A 41 28.18 -28.12 29.01
CA THR A 41 27.14 -27.10 28.74
C THR A 41 27.54 -25.80 29.44
N SER A 42 27.49 -24.67 28.73
CA SER A 42 27.76 -23.36 29.31
C SER A 42 26.61 -22.90 30.22
N PRO A 43 26.84 -21.90 31.10
CA PRO A 43 25.77 -21.27 31.88
C PRO A 43 24.67 -20.67 30.99
N VAL A 44 25.05 -20.08 29.85
CA VAL A 44 24.13 -19.51 28.85
C VAL A 44 23.18 -20.58 28.31
N ILE A 45 23.71 -21.71 27.82
CA ILE A 45 22.89 -22.81 27.31
C ILE A 45 22.05 -23.46 28.41
N LEU A 46 22.57 -23.57 29.64
CA LEU A 46 21.82 -24.08 30.77
C LEU A 46 20.58 -23.21 31.06
N GLN A 47 20.73 -21.88 31.01
CA GLN A 47 19.62 -20.95 31.22
C GLN A 47 18.66 -20.93 30.03
N CYS A 48 19.17 -20.99 28.80
CA CYS A 48 18.39 -21.12 27.58
C CYS A 48 17.48 -22.37 27.60
N LEU A 49 18.01 -23.54 27.99
CA LEU A 49 17.21 -24.76 28.15
C LEU A 49 16.14 -24.63 29.25
N LYS A 50 16.39 -23.87 30.32
CA LYS A 50 15.37 -23.60 31.36
C LYS A 50 14.24 -22.73 30.82
N ASP A 51 14.56 -21.71 30.04
CA ASP A 51 13.53 -20.83 29.45
C ASP A 51 12.69 -21.59 28.41
N PHE A 52 13.30 -22.48 27.61
CA PHE A 52 12.56 -23.39 26.73
C PHE A 52 11.69 -24.38 27.48
N TYR A 53 12.14 -24.89 28.63
CA TYR A 53 11.30 -25.73 29.50
C TYR A 53 10.04 -24.99 29.95
N LEU A 54 10.16 -23.71 30.34
CA LEU A 54 9.01 -22.90 30.74
C LEU A 54 8.07 -22.61 29.55
N LEU A 55 8.61 -22.24 28.39
CA LEU A 55 7.84 -21.98 27.18
C LEU A 55 7.09 -23.22 26.67
N LYS A 56 7.62 -24.42 26.90
CA LYS A 56 7.07 -25.68 26.37
C LYS A 56 6.23 -26.47 27.36
N LYS A 57 6.09 -26.01 28.61
CA LYS A 57 5.22 -26.66 29.61
C LYS A 57 3.75 -26.60 29.16
N PRO A 58 2.98 -27.70 29.21
CA PRO A 58 3.30 -29.01 29.78
C PRO A 58 3.92 -30.04 28.82
N LEU A 59 4.04 -29.72 27.52
CA LEU A 59 4.52 -30.61 26.45
C LEU A 59 6.06 -30.74 26.39
N VAL A 60 6.70 -30.89 27.56
CA VAL A 60 8.16 -30.98 27.67
C VAL A 60 8.58 -31.95 28.77
N CYS A 61 9.65 -32.69 28.53
CA CYS A 61 10.38 -33.45 29.53
C CYS A 61 11.85 -33.06 29.50
N GLN A 62 12.52 -33.11 30.65
CA GLN A 62 13.92 -32.74 30.76
C GLN A 62 14.74 -33.89 31.33
N MET A 63 15.86 -34.19 30.69
CA MET A 63 16.86 -35.12 31.24
C MET A 63 17.80 -34.37 32.19
N HIS A 64 17.94 -34.91 33.41
CA HIS A 64 18.86 -34.34 34.40
C HIS A 64 20.30 -34.80 34.22
N ARG A 65 20.51 -36.02 33.70
CA ARG A 65 21.83 -36.61 33.45
C ARG A 65 22.52 -35.94 32.25
N LYS A 66 23.84 -35.75 32.33
CA LYS A 66 24.69 -35.31 31.21
C LYS A 66 24.98 -36.46 30.26
N ASN A 67 24.99 -36.18 28.97
CA ASN A 67 25.16 -37.18 27.92
C ASN A 67 26.33 -36.80 27.00
N PRO A 68 27.53 -37.39 27.19
CA PRO A 68 28.73 -37.01 26.47
C PRO A 68 28.85 -37.70 25.10
N PHE A 69 27.81 -37.61 24.26
CA PHE A 69 27.86 -38.07 22.89
C PHE A 69 27.71 -36.92 21.91
N HIS A 70 28.24 -37.09 20.69
CA HIS A 70 28.18 -36.12 19.61
C HIS A 70 27.06 -36.51 18.64
N LEU A 71 25.96 -35.74 18.66
CA LEU A 71 24.74 -36.00 17.89
C LEU A 71 24.91 -36.23 16.39
N PHE A 72 25.89 -35.57 15.78
CA PHE A 72 26.14 -35.68 14.34
C PHE A 72 26.99 -36.89 13.96
N ASP A 73 27.57 -37.56 14.96
CA ASP A 73 28.45 -38.71 14.77
C ASP A 73 27.71 -40.03 15.08
N ASP A 74 26.84 -40.06 16.10
CA ASP A 74 25.97 -41.20 16.47
C ASP A 74 24.62 -40.74 17.02
N ASP A 75 23.53 -41.15 16.38
CA ASP A 75 22.13 -40.85 16.74
C ASP A 75 21.44 -41.96 17.55
N THR A 76 22.05 -43.14 17.70
CA THR A 76 21.44 -44.32 18.35
C THR A 76 20.93 -44.05 19.76
N ASN A 77 21.70 -43.28 20.55
CA ASN A 77 21.31 -42.95 21.92
C ASN A 77 20.13 -41.98 21.98
N LEU A 78 20.05 -41.07 21.00
CA LEU A 78 18.96 -40.10 20.91
C LEU A 78 17.65 -40.81 20.59
N GLU A 79 17.65 -41.71 19.60
CA GLU A 79 16.48 -42.50 19.19
C GLU A 79 15.91 -43.30 20.37
N LYS A 80 16.78 -44.01 21.11
CA LYS A 80 16.42 -44.73 22.35
C LYS A 80 15.80 -43.81 23.41
N PHE A 81 16.31 -42.59 23.56
CA PHE A 81 15.78 -41.64 24.53
C PHE A 81 14.42 -41.10 24.09
N THR A 82 14.26 -40.70 22.83
CA THR A 82 12.98 -40.22 22.31
C THR A 82 11.89 -41.29 22.37
N GLU A 83 12.22 -42.56 22.12
CA GLU A 83 11.31 -43.70 22.29
C GLU A 83 10.95 -43.92 23.76
N LYS A 84 11.94 -43.89 24.66
CA LYS A 84 11.71 -44.05 26.10
C LYS A 84 10.81 -42.95 26.67
N PHE A 85 11.03 -41.69 26.29
CA PHE A 85 10.29 -40.54 26.80
C PHE A 85 9.01 -40.21 26.01
N ASP A 86 8.77 -40.93 24.91
CA ASP A 86 7.68 -40.71 23.95
C ASP A 86 7.66 -39.24 23.49
N ALA A 87 8.78 -38.81 22.91
CA ALA A 87 9.00 -37.44 22.47
C ALA A 87 9.30 -37.40 20.97
N SER A 88 8.46 -36.71 20.21
CA SER A 88 8.62 -36.51 18.76
C SER A 88 9.60 -35.39 18.41
N LEU A 89 10.06 -34.62 19.41
CA LEU A 89 10.97 -33.49 19.28
C LEU A 89 12.06 -33.56 20.35
N PHE A 90 13.24 -33.03 20.06
CA PHE A 90 14.32 -32.90 21.06
C PHE A 90 15.06 -31.57 20.90
N PHE A 91 15.48 -31.00 22.04
CA PHE A 91 16.45 -29.90 22.06
C PHE A 91 17.71 -30.36 22.80
N PHE A 92 18.88 -30.19 22.19
CA PHE A 92 20.14 -30.59 22.78
C PHE A 92 21.08 -29.40 22.94
N GLY A 93 21.49 -29.13 24.17
CA GLY A 93 22.47 -28.09 24.49
C GLY A 93 23.85 -28.66 24.73
N SER A 94 24.88 -28.04 24.14
CA SER A 94 26.29 -28.41 24.35
C SER A 94 27.22 -27.19 24.25
N ASN A 95 28.46 -27.34 24.72
CA ASN A 95 29.49 -26.31 24.64
C ASN A 95 30.88 -26.93 24.46
N SER A 96 31.65 -26.45 23.49
CA SER A 96 33.03 -26.88 23.23
C SER A 96 33.86 -25.76 22.60
N LYS A 97 35.20 -25.88 22.56
CA LYS A 97 36.08 -24.88 21.93
C LYS A 97 35.76 -24.65 20.44
N LYS A 98 35.40 -25.72 19.71
CA LYS A 98 35.02 -25.62 18.28
C LYS A 98 33.58 -25.16 18.08
N ARG A 99 32.70 -25.43 19.05
CA ARG A 99 31.25 -25.15 19.01
C ARG A 99 30.81 -24.53 20.33
N PRO A 100 31.09 -23.22 20.52
CA PRO A 100 30.63 -22.51 21.72
C PRO A 100 29.11 -22.38 21.68
N ASP A 101 28.47 -22.41 22.86
CA ASP A 101 27.04 -22.13 23.06
C ASP A 101 26.13 -22.77 22.00
N ASN A 102 26.24 -24.09 21.85
CA ASN A 102 25.63 -24.85 20.78
C ASN A 102 24.25 -25.39 21.20
N LEU A 103 23.25 -25.21 20.34
CA LEU A 103 21.88 -25.66 20.53
C LEU A 103 21.36 -26.35 19.27
N VAL A 104 20.89 -27.58 19.41
CA VAL A 104 20.32 -28.36 18.30
C VAL A 104 18.82 -28.52 18.51
N PHE A 105 18.03 -28.21 17.50
CA PHE A 105 16.61 -28.55 17.41
C PHE A 105 16.46 -29.74 16.47
N GLY A 106 15.63 -30.71 16.82
CA GLY A 106 15.30 -31.79 15.89
C GLY A 106 13.94 -32.41 16.13
N ARG A 107 13.48 -33.11 15.10
CA ARG A 107 12.20 -33.82 15.05
C ARG A 107 12.38 -35.25 14.57
N MET A 108 11.54 -36.12 15.11
CA MET A 108 11.57 -37.56 14.86
C MET A 108 10.41 -37.98 13.95
N PHE A 109 10.63 -39.02 13.16
CA PHE A 109 9.59 -39.76 12.45
C PHE A 109 9.79 -41.25 12.76
N ASP A 110 8.78 -41.89 13.34
CA ASP A 110 8.87 -43.29 13.83
C ASP A 110 10.11 -43.53 14.72
N PHE A 111 10.36 -42.60 15.65
CA PHE A 111 11.52 -42.58 16.55
C PHE A 111 12.92 -42.53 15.88
N HIS A 112 12.98 -42.32 14.56
CA HIS A 112 14.22 -42.03 13.84
C HIS A 112 14.33 -40.53 13.55
N ILE A 113 15.55 -40.02 13.41
CA ILE A 113 15.75 -38.59 13.11
C ILE A 113 15.20 -38.27 11.72
N LEU A 114 14.22 -37.36 11.67
CA LEU A 114 13.72 -36.82 10.40
C LEU A 114 14.54 -35.59 10.00
N ASP A 115 14.55 -34.55 10.84
CA ASP A 115 15.38 -33.36 10.62
C ASP A 115 16.03 -32.91 11.92
N MET A 116 17.27 -32.44 11.84
CA MET A 116 17.88 -31.67 12.92
C MET A 116 18.74 -30.52 12.38
N ILE A 117 18.72 -29.40 13.10
CA ILE A 117 19.48 -28.18 12.76
C ILE A 117 20.23 -27.71 14.01
N GLU A 118 21.51 -27.47 13.81
CA GLU A 118 22.44 -26.99 14.82
C GLU A 118 22.63 -25.48 14.69
N PHE A 119 22.41 -24.78 15.80
CA PHE A 119 22.58 -23.34 15.93
C PHE A 119 23.64 -23.02 16.98
N GLN A 120 24.40 -21.97 16.73
CA GLN A 120 25.09 -21.27 17.81
C GLN A 120 24.17 -20.18 18.36
N VAL A 121 24.11 -20.09 19.68
CA VAL A 121 23.37 -19.04 20.40
C VAL A 121 24.31 -17.85 20.65
N GLU A 122 23.95 -16.68 20.14
CA GLU A 122 24.60 -15.39 20.45
C GLU A 122 23.58 -14.42 21.09
N ASN A 123 24.07 -13.39 21.79
CA ASN A 123 23.27 -12.31 22.38
C ASN A 123 22.09 -12.80 23.26
N PHE A 124 22.28 -13.91 23.99
CA PHE A 124 21.23 -14.48 24.84
C PHE A 124 20.92 -13.57 26.04
N ARG A 125 19.65 -13.21 26.19
CA ARG A 125 19.06 -12.64 27.40
C ARG A 125 17.95 -13.55 27.90
N SER A 126 18.04 -13.94 29.16
CA SER A 126 17.08 -14.82 29.82
C SER A 126 15.74 -14.11 29.99
N SER A 127 14.63 -14.86 30.04
CA SER A 127 13.34 -14.28 30.47
C SER A 127 13.46 -13.55 31.81
N LYS A 128 14.35 -13.98 32.71
CA LYS A 128 14.54 -13.37 34.03
C LYS A 128 15.12 -11.95 33.98
N ASP A 129 15.78 -11.58 32.88
CA ASP A 129 16.48 -10.30 32.73
C ASP A 129 15.55 -9.17 32.23
N PHE A 130 14.26 -9.47 32.06
CA PHE A 130 13.23 -8.53 31.65
C PHE A 130 12.27 -8.28 32.82
N ASP A 131 12.22 -7.04 33.29
CA ASP A 131 11.40 -6.58 34.42
C ASP A 131 9.96 -6.29 33.98
N VAL A 132 9.28 -7.35 33.55
CA VAL A 132 7.93 -7.29 32.95
C VAL A 132 7.11 -8.52 33.34
N PRO A 133 5.77 -8.39 33.51
CA PRO A 133 4.90 -9.51 33.88
C PRO A 133 5.00 -10.68 32.89
N LYS A 134 5.35 -11.87 33.38
CA LYS A 134 5.48 -13.08 32.54
C LYS A 134 4.13 -13.62 32.10
N ALA A 135 4.07 -14.07 30.85
CA ALA A 135 2.88 -14.67 30.28
C ALA A 135 2.46 -15.93 31.06
N THR A 136 1.17 -16.24 31.03
CA THR A 136 0.64 -17.44 31.68
C THR A 136 1.31 -18.70 31.10
N LEU A 137 1.77 -19.60 31.98
CA LEU A 137 2.42 -20.85 31.56
C LEU A 137 1.41 -21.74 30.84
N GLY A 138 1.83 -22.32 29.71
CA GLY A 138 0.97 -23.16 28.88
C GLY A 138 0.09 -22.37 27.89
N THR A 139 0.17 -21.04 27.86
CA THR A 139 -0.49 -20.25 26.81
C THR A 139 0.07 -20.61 25.45
N LYS A 140 -0.82 -20.91 24.50
CA LYS A 140 -0.45 -21.17 23.11
C LYS A 140 0.14 -19.90 22.47
N PRO A 141 1.40 -19.94 22.00
CA PRO A 141 2.01 -18.78 21.39
C PRO A 141 1.48 -18.54 19.98
N CYS A 142 1.37 -17.28 19.59
CA CYS A 142 1.29 -16.92 18.18
C CYS A 142 2.72 -16.91 17.59
N LEU A 143 2.94 -17.73 16.57
CA LEU A 143 4.24 -17.82 15.89
C LEU A 143 4.27 -16.91 14.68
N ILE A 144 5.36 -16.15 14.53
CA ILE A 144 5.51 -15.20 13.43
C ILE A 144 6.88 -15.38 12.81
N PHE A 145 6.90 -15.65 11.51
CA PHE A 145 8.12 -15.77 10.71
C PHE A 145 8.24 -14.55 9.80
N GLN A 146 9.37 -13.85 9.89
CA GLN A 146 9.66 -12.61 9.17
C GLN A 146 11.00 -12.74 8.45
N GLY A 147 11.10 -12.14 7.26
CA GLY A 147 12.29 -12.18 6.43
C GLY A 147 12.13 -13.08 5.21
N GLU A 148 12.60 -12.58 4.07
CA GLU A 148 12.47 -13.20 2.74
C GLU A 148 13.08 -14.61 2.68
N LYS A 149 14.14 -14.86 3.45
CA LYS A 149 14.83 -16.16 3.47
C LYS A 149 13.91 -17.33 3.84
N PHE A 150 12.89 -17.12 4.67
CA PHE A 150 11.90 -18.17 4.96
C PHE A 150 11.05 -18.56 3.74
N GLN A 151 11.06 -17.77 2.67
CA GLN A 151 10.32 -18.01 1.42
C GLN A 151 11.24 -18.28 0.21
N THR A 152 12.50 -17.87 0.26
CA THR A 152 13.44 -18.08 -0.84
C THR A 152 14.41 -19.23 -0.57
N ASP A 153 15.00 -19.29 0.62
CA ASP A 153 16.05 -20.25 0.97
C ASP A 153 15.45 -21.59 1.47
N PRO A 154 15.78 -22.74 0.84
CA PRO A 154 15.27 -24.05 1.25
C PRO A 154 15.62 -24.46 2.69
N THR A 155 16.81 -24.08 3.18
CA THR A 155 17.27 -24.39 4.53
C THR A 155 16.48 -23.59 5.56
N PHE A 156 16.26 -22.30 5.30
CA PHE A 156 15.43 -21.46 6.17
C PHE A 156 13.95 -21.89 6.13
N LYS A 157 13.41 -22.28 4.98
CA LYS A 157 12.07 -22.90 4.88
C LYS A 157 11.95 -24.12 5.79
N ARG A 158 12.93 -25.04 5.69
CA ARG A 158 12.98 -26.25 6.52
C ARG A 158 13.13 -25.92 8.00
N ALA A 159 13.94 -24.91 8.34
CA ALA A 159 14.07 -24.42 9.71
C ALA A 159 12.77 -23.81 10.25
N ALA A 160 12.04 -23.02 9.45
CA ALA A 160 10.73 -22.49 9.84
C ALA A 160 9.72 -23.61 10.10
N ASN A 161 9.70 -24.65 9.27
CA ASN A 161 8.86 -25.83 9.49
C ASN A 161 9.20 -26.54 10.80
N LEU A 162 10.49 -26.76 11.06
CA LEU A 162 10.97 -27.36 12.30
C LEU A 162 10.58 -26.50 13.52
N LEU A 163 10.84 -25.18 13.47
CA LEU A 163 10.50 -24.26 14.56
C LEU A 163 8.98 -24.15 14.77
N THR A 164 8.19 -24.23 13.70
CA THR A 164 6.72 -24.31 13.80
C THR A 164 6.31 -25.56 14.57
N ASP A 165 6.85 -26.73 14.22
CA ASP A 165 6.62 -27.96 14.97
C ASP A 165 7.07 -27.82 16.43
N CYS A 166 8.20 -27.15 16.66
CA CYS A 166 8.73 -26.93 18.01
C CYS A 166 7.86 -26.03 18.87
N PHE A 167 7.09 -25.08 18.34
CA PHE A 167 6.40 -24.06 19.16
C PHE A 167 4.88 -23.93 18.93
N LYS A 168 4.28 -24.61 17.94
CA LYS A 168 2.86 -24.46 17.59
C LYS A 168 1.88 -24.82 18.73
N GLY A 169 2.21 -25.85 19.51
CA GLY A 169 1.32 -26.38 20.56
C GLY A 169 0.05 -27.02 19.99
N GLU A 170 -1.02 -27.01 20.78
CA GLU A 170 -2.29 -27.68 20.48
C GLU A 170 -3.02 -27.11 19.26
N THR A 171 -3.72 -27.94 18.48
CA THR A 171 -4.55 -27.47 17.36
C THR A 171 -5.87 -26.91 17.90
N ALA A 172 -6.12 -25.62 17.66
CA ALA A 172 -7.31 -24.93 18.14
C ALA A 172 -8.19 -24.54 16.95
N GLU A 173 -9.50 -24.83 17.02
CA GLU A 173 -10.47 -24.50 15.97
C GLU A 173 -10.88 -23.03 16.01
N ASN A 174 -10.94 -22.45 17.20
CA ASN A 174 -11.34 -21.07 17.44
C ASN A 174 -10.29 -20.31 18.25
N VAL A 175 -10.09 -19.03 17.95
CA VAL A 175 -9.09 -18.17 18.61
C VAL A 175 -9.79 -17.13 19.47
N ARG A 176 -9.57 -17.18 20.79
CA ARG A 176 -10.03 -16.12 21.71
C ARG A 176 -8.95 -15.04 21.80
N LEU A 177 -9.34 -13.79 21.56
CA LEU A 177 -8.43 -12.64 21.52
C LEU A 177 -7.68 -12.39 22.84
N GLN A 178 -8.35 -12.55 23.97
CA GLN A 178 -7.73 -12.44 25.30
C GLN A 178 -6.71 -13.56 25.57
N GLY A 179 -6.77 -14.67 24.81
CA GLY A 179 -5.82 -15.78 24.88
C GLY A 179 -4.55 -15.58 24.04
N LEU A 180 -4.48 -14.54 23.19
CA LEU A 180 -3.29 -14.23 22.38
C LEU A 180 -2.22 -13.47 23.16
N GLU A 181 -1.93 -13.90 24.38
CA GLU A 181 -1.04 -13.21 25.34
C GLU A 181 0.45 -13.28 24.94
N LEU A 182 0.86 -14.35 24.25
CA LEU A 182 2.26 -14.67 23.96
C LEU A 182 2.54 -14.72 22.45
N VAL A 183 3.59 -14.04 22.02
CA VAL A 183 4.07 -14.03 20.62
C VAL A 183 5.52 -14.48 20.60
N ILE A 184 5.85 -15.43 19.72
CA ILE A 184 7.22 -15.82 19.42
C ILE A 184 7.52 -15.37 17.99
N ALA A 185 8.43 -14.42 17.85
CA ALA A 185 8.86 -13.88 16.57
C ALA A 185 10.21 -14.48 16.17
N PHE A 186 10.26 -14.97 14.94
CA PHE A 186 11.46 -15.45 14.25
C PHE A 186 11.74 -14.50 13.09
N THR A 187 12.83 -13.75 13.15
CA THR A 187 13.21 -12.82 12.07
C THR A 187 14.51 -13.30 11.42
N ALA A 188 14.44 -13.68 10.14
CA ALA A 188 15.60 -14.07 9.35
C ALA A 188 16.34 -12.82 8.85
N VAL A 189 17.57 -12.62 9.33
CA VAL A 189 18.46 -11.53 8.92
C VAL A 189 19.83 -12.12 8.61
N ASN A 190 20.30 -11.94 7.38
CA ASN A 190 21.53 -12.60 6.89
C ASN A 190 21.47 -14.12 7.17
N ASP A 191 22.51 -14.72 7.76
CA ASP A 191 22.58 -16.16 8.06
C ASP A 191 22.15 -16.51 9.50
N ARG A 192 21.27 -15.68 10.08
CA ARG A 192 20.83 -15.79 11.48
C ARG A 192 19.31 -15.70 11.58
N ILE A 193 18.75 -16.33 12.62
CA ILE A 193 17.36 -16.18 13.03
C ILE A 193 17.35 -15.48 14.38
N LEU A 194 16.79 -14.28 14.44
CA LEU A 194 16.51 -13.58 15.69
C LEU A 194 15.29 -14.22 16.33
N PHE A 195 15.46 -14.78 17.52
CA PHE A 195 14.40 -15.35 18.33
C PHE A 195 14.02 -14.34 19.41
N ARG A 196 12.77 -13.85 19.39
CA ARG A 196 12.26 -12.85 20.34
C ARG A 196 10.89 -13.27 20.85
N VAL A 197 10.66 -13.08 22.14
CA VAL A 197 9.39 -13.42 22.79
C VAL A 197 8.76 -12.16 23.37
N TYR A 198 7.53 -11.90 22.96
CA TYR A 198 6.76 -10.73 23.34
C TYR A 198 5.48 -11.14 24.06
N ARG A 199 5.07 -10.28 25.00
CA ARG A 199 3.73 -10.29 25.57
C ARG A 199 2.88 -9.22 24.90
N THR A 200 1.61 -9.52 24.70
CA THR A 200 0.66 -8.59 24.07
C THR A 200 -0.25 -7.96 25.12
N TYR A 201 -0.59 -6.68 24.88
CA TYR A 201 -1.50 -5.90 25.69
C TYR A 201 -2.59 -5.31 24.81
N LEU A 202 -3.85 -5.53 25.19
CA LEU A 202 -5.02 -4.99 24.51
C LEU A 202 -5.45 -3.70 25.21
N LYS A 203 -5.19 -2.55 24.59
CA LYS A 203 -5.60 -1.22 25.07
C LYS A 203 -6.88 -0.73 24.38
N LYS A 204 -7.65 0.14 25.06
CA LYS A 204 -8.85 0.80 24.49
C LYS A 204 -8.45 1.68 23.30
N SER A 205 -9.20 1.64 22.21
CA SER A 205 -8.85 2.29 20.93
C SER A 205 -9.94 3.25 20.38
N GLY A 206 -11.02 3.48 21.12
CA GLY A 206 -12.18 4.26 20.64
C GLY A 206 -13.02 3.56 19.55
N THR A 207 -12.63 2.36 19.11
CA THR A 207 -13.38 1.52 18.16
C THR A 207 -13.70 0.15 18.79
N ARG A 208 -14.58 -0.65 18.17
CA ARG A 208 -14.87 -2.03 18.62
C ARG A 208 -13.66 -2.97 18.58
N ILE A 209 -12.54 -2.58 17.96
CA ILE A 209 -11.32 -3.38 17.83
C ILE A 209 -10.21 -2.79 18.71
N PRO A 210 -9.69 -3.50 19.74
CA PRO A 210 -8.69 -2.96 20.65
C PRO A 210 -7.36 -2.63 19.96
N ARG A 211 -6.62 -1.67 20.53
CA ARG A 211 -5.25 -1.32 20.11
C ARG A 211 -4.30 -2.33 20.74
N ILE A 212 -3.44 -2.93 19.91
CA ILE A 212 -2.55 -4.01 20.33
C ILE A 212 -1.15 -3.42 20.50
N GLU A 213 -0.63 -3.50 21.72
CA GLU A 213 0.75 -3.15 22.06
C GLU A 213 1.50 -4.39 22.50
N MET A 214 2.83 -4.36 22.35
CA MET A 214 3.67 -5.50 22.68
C MET A 214 4.89 -5.04 23.47
N GLU A 215 5.33 -5.93 24.36
CA GLU A 215 6.49 -5.71 25.19
C GLU A 215 7.35 -6.98 25.21
N GLU A 216 8.66 -6.83 25.11
CA GLU A 216 9.59 -7.97 25.09
C GLU A 216 9.71 -8.58 26.49
N VAL A 217 9.39 -9.86 26.63
CA VAL A 217 9.39 -10.57 27.94
C VAL A 217 10.48 -11.64 28.05
N GLY A 218 11.16 -11.93 26.95
CA GLY A 218 12.21 -12.93 26.82
C GLY A 218 11.69 -14.38 26.84
N PRO A 219 12.52 -15.37 26.47
CA PRO A 219 13.94 -15.23 26.18
C PRO A 219 14.20 -14.58 24.81
N SER A 220 15.36 -13.96 24.69
CA SER A 220 15.80 -13.20 23.52
C SER A 220 17.18 -13.68 23.11
N MET A 221 17.35 -14.13 21.87
CA MET A 221 18.62 -14.69 21.40
C MET A 221 18.76 -14.72 19.89
N ASP A 222 19.99 -14.79 19.41
CA ASP A 222 20.29 -14.89 17.98
C ASP A 222 20.77 -16.31 17.67
N LEU A 223 20.08 -16.99 16.75
CA LEU A 223 20.37 -18.35 16.34
C LEU A 223 21.11 -18.34 15.01
N ILE A 224 22.40 -18.69 15.03
CA ILE A 224 23.27 -18.70 13.85
C ILE A 224 23.35 -20.11 13.29
N PHE A 225 23.04 -20.27 12.01
CA PHE A 225 23.11 -21.57 11.35
C PHE A 225 24.53 -22.13 11.39
N ARG A 226 24.65 -23.41 11.77
CA ARG A 226 25.91 -24.16 11.72
C ARG A 226 25.78 -25.37 10.80
N ARG A 227 25.31 -26.51 11.30
CA ARG A 227 25.10 -27.72 10.51
C ARG A 227 23.62 -28.09 10.49
N ASN A 228 23.24 -28.88 9.50
CA ASN A 228 21.93 -29.51 9.45
C ASN A 228 22.07 -30.97 8.99
N LYS A 229 21.08 -31.78 9.35
CA LYS A 229 20.81 -33.11 8.79
C LYS A 229 19.34 -33.09 8.42
N LEU A 230 19.05 -32.84 7.15
CA LEU A 230 17.69 -32.71 6.63
C LEU A 230 17.26 -34.01 5.94
N ALA A 231 16.00 -34.40 6.10
CA ALA A 231 15.41 -35.55 5.43
C ALA A 231 15.42 -35.38 3.90
N SER A 232 15.62 -36.48 3.18
CA SER A 232 15.37 -36.54 1.75
C SER A 232 13.89 -36.29 1.45
N ASP A 233 13.60 -35.87 0.22
CA ASP A 233 12.22 -35.55 -0.17
C ASP A 233 11.30 -36.78 -0.12
N ASP A 234 11.81 -37.98 -0.37
CA ASP A 234 11.02 -39.22 -0.31
C ASP A 234 10.71 -39.65 1.12
N LEU A 235 11.66 -39.49 2.04
CA LEU A 235 11.43 -39.69 3.47
C LEU A 235 10.41 -38.67 3.99
N MET A 236 10.53 -37.40 3.58
CA MET A 236 9.60 -36.34 3.95
C MET A 236 8.18 -36.61 3.40
N LYS A 237 8.04 -37.06 2.14
CA LYS A 237 6.75 -37.46 1.57
C LYS A 237 6.11 -38.61 2.36
N THR A 238 6.93 -39.57 2.79
CA THR A 238 6.47 -40.70 3.60
C THR A 238 5.94 -40.21 4.96
N ALA A 239 6.67 -39.29 5.60
CA ALA A 239 6.26 -38.68 6.87
C ALA A 239 4.98 -37.82 6.76
N LEU A 240 4.70 -37.23 5.59
CA LEU A 240 3.51 -36.40 5.35
C LEU A 240 2.30 -37.16 4.79
N LYS A 241 2.38 -38.49 4.68
CA LYS A 241 1.32 -39.30 4.06
C LYS A 241 0.06 -39.29 4.92
N GLN A 242 -1.03 -38.70 4.42
CA GLN A 242 -2.31 -38.68 5.12
C GLN A 242 -3.07 -40.02 5.02
N PRO A 243 -3.62 -40.53 6.13
CA PRO A 243 -4.44 -41.74 6.14
C PRO A 243 -5.76 -41.51 5.38
N ALA A 244 -6.30 -42.57 4.77
CA ALA A 244 -7.49 -42.49 3.91
C ALA A 244 -8.72 -41.93 4.65
N GLN A 245 -8.80 -42.17 5.96
CA GLN A 245 -9.87 -41.70 6.84
C GLN A 245 -9.91 -40.16 6.97
N LEU A 246 -8.77 -39.49 6.85
CA LEU A 246 -8.66 -38.02 6.94
C LEU A 246 -8.67 -37.33 5.57
N LYS A 247 -8.58 -38.08 4.47
CA LYS A 247 -8.67 -37.50 3.12
C LYS A 247 -10.08 -36.99 2.87
N ALA A 248 -10.19 -35.71 2.53
CA ALA A 248 -11.46 -35.12 2.12
C ALA A 248 -12.07 -35.93 0.96
N LYS A 249 -13.31 -36.42 1.13
CA LYS A 249 -14.02 -37.13 0.06
C LYS A 249 -14.22 -36.19 -1.12
N LYS A 250 -13.80 -36.61 -2.32
CA LYS A 250 -14.01 -35.85 -3.56
C LYS A 250 -15.51 -35.64 -3.77
N THR A 251 -15.97 -34.39 -3.74
CA THR A 251 -17.36 -34.05 -4.06
C THR A 251 -17.59 -34.30 -5.55
N LYS A 252 -18.55 -35.19 -5.87
CA LYS A 252 -18.94 -35.48 -7.26
C LYS A 252 -19.58 -34.23 -7.89
N ASN A 253 -19.44 -34.06 -9.20
CA ASN A 253 -20.03 -32.98 -10.00
C ASN A 253 -19.49 -31.56 -9.77
N VAL A 254 -18.35 -31.42 -9.10
CA VAL A 254 -17.62 -30.15 -9.02
C VAL A 254 -16.27 -30.31 -9.73
N THR A 255 -16.06 -29.56 -10.80
CA THR A 255 -14.80 -29.45 -11.54
C THR A 255 -14.20 -28.08 -11.31
N GLN A 256 -12.89 -27.96 -11.18
CA GLN A 256 -12.21 -26.67 -11.18
C GLN A 256 -11.56 -26.44 -12.53
N ASP A 257 -11.78 -25.26 -13.09
CA ASP A 257 -11.05 -24.79 -14.27
C ASP A 257 -9.61 -24.39 -13.88
N VAL A 258 -8.74 -24.20 -14.88
CA VAL A 258 -7.32 -23.86 -14.74
C VAL A 258 -7.10 -22.57 -13.91
N PHE A 259 -8.11 -21.72 -13.83
CA PHE A 259 -8.15 -20.48 -13.04
C PHE A 259 -8.70 -20.65 -11.60
N GLY A 260 -9.00 -21.87 -11.15
CA GLY A 260 -9.47 -22.17 -9.79
C GLY A 260 -10.98 -22.00 -9.56
N THR A 261 -11.72 -21.58 -10.59
CA THR A 261 -13.18 -21.42 -10.56
C THR A 261 -13.87 -22.78 -10.42
N LYS A 262 -14.69 -22.95 -9.37
CA LYS A 262 -15.47 -24.17 -9.14
C LYS A 262 -16.71 -24.18 -10.03
N LEU A 263 -16.72 -25.03 -11.04
CA LEU A 263 -17.87 -25.34 -11.88
C LEU A 263 -18.61 -26.53 -11.27
N ALA A 264 -19.86 -26.33 -10.86
CA ALA A 264 -20.71 -27.40 -10.35
C ALA A 264 -21.82 -27.73 -11.36
N ARG A 265 -21.92 -28.98 -11.82
CA ARG A 265 -23.07 -29.43 -12.61
C ARG A 265 -24.18 -29.89 -11.67
N VAL A 266 -25.28 -29.15 -11.66
CA VAL A 266 -26.51 -29.53 -10.95
C VAL A 266 -27.36 -30.40 -11.88
N HIS A 267 -27.59 -31.66 -11.49
CA HIS A 267 -28.52 -32.52 -12.20
C HIS A 267 -29.94 -32.23 -11.71
N LEU A 268 -30.72 -31.50 -12.51
CA LEU A 268 -32.13 -31.29 -12.27
C LEU A 268 -32.88 -32.57 -12.65
N GLY A 269 -33.28 -33.37 -11.65
CA GLY A 269 -34.19 -34.49 -11.86
C GLY A 269 -35.55 -34.01 -12.40
N ARG A 270 -36.35 -34.95 -12.94
CA ARG A 270 -37.68 -34.68 -13.52
C ARG A 270 -38.55 -33.87 -12.53
N GLN A 271 -38.78 -32.60 -12.83
CA GLN A 271 -39.59 -31.71 -12.01
C GLN A 271 -41.08 -31.95 -12.30
N ASN A 272 -41.79 -32.59 -11.37
CA ASN A 272 -43.24 -32.74 -11.45
C ASN A 272 -43.89 -31.45 -10.91
N ILE A 273 -44.01 -30.45 -11.79
CA ILE A 273 -44.52 -29.11 -11.46
C ILE A 273 -45.99 -29.17 -10.97
N HIS A 274 -46.73 -30.20 -11.38
CA HIS A 274 -48.15 -30.37 -11.05
C HIS A 274 -48.44 -30.81 -9.60
N THR A 275 -47.42 -31.21 -8.83
CA THR A 275 -47.58 -31.58 -7.41
C THR A 275 -47.14 -30.47 -6.44
N LEU A 276 -46.72 -29.31 -6.95
CA LEU A 276 -46.28 -28.19 -6.12
C LEU A 276 -47.49 -27.44 -5.54
N GLN A 277 -47.89 -27.79 -4.32
CA GLN A 277 -48.71 -26.91 -3.49
C GLN A 277 -47.89 -25.68 -3.07
N THR A 278 -48.20 -24.52 -3.61
CA THR A 278 -47.69 -23.24 -3.12
C THR A 278 -48.39 -22.89 -1.80
N ARG A 279 -47.65 -22.86 -0.69
CA ARG A 279 -48.19 -22.35 0.58
C ARG A 279 -48.51 -20.86 0.43
N LYS A 280 -49.71 -20.45 0.87
CA LYS A 280 -50.11 -19.04 1.03
C LYS A 280 -49.01 -18.28 1.80
N MET A 281 -48.54 -17.17 1.23
CA MET A 281 -47.59 -16.26 1.87
C MET A 281 -48.18 -15.70 3.19
N LYS A 282 -47.57 -16.06 4.31
CA LYS A 282 -47.49 -15.17 5.49
C LYS A 282 -46.20 -14.38 5.33
N GLY A 283 -46.28 -13.05 5.42
CA GLY A 283 -45.12 -12.17 5.38
C GLY A 283 -44.05 -12.68 6.36
N LEU A 284 -42.87 -13.01 5.83
CA LEU A 284 -41.74 -13.47 6.64
C LEU A 284 -41.26 -12.28 7.48
N ARG A 285 -41.51 -12.33 8.79
CA ARG A 285 -40.56 -11.73 9.73
C ARG A 285 -39.25 -12.48 9.58
N ARG A 286 -38.14 -11.75 9.39
CA ARG A 286 -36.78 -12.30 9.36
C ARG A 286 -36.59 -13.28 10.52
N SER A 287 -36.15 -14.51 10.22
CA SER A 287 -35.88 -15.54 11.22
C SER A 287 -34.64 -15.15 12.04
N LYS A 288 -34.68 -15.39 13.37
CA LYS A 288 -33.53 -15.21 14.28
C LYS A 288 -32.26 -15.93 13.81
N GLU A 289 -32.39 -16.99 13.01
CA GLU A 289 -31.26 -17.75 12.47
C GLU A 289 -30.48 -16.98 11.38
N GLN A 290 -31.15 -16.13 10.59
CA GLN A 290 -30.47 -15.30 9.58
C GLN A 290 -29.67 -14.16 10.23
N ASN A 291 -30.21 -13.54 11.28
CA ASN A 291 -29.45 -12.58 12.09
C ASN A 291 -28.24 -13.23 12.76
N GLY A 292 -28.37 -14.46 13.27
CA GLY A 292 -27.25 -15.19 13.88
C GLY A 292 -26.14 -15.55 12.90
N GLN A 293 -26.46 -15.83 11.64
CA GLN A 293 -25.47 -16.09 10.59
C GLN A 293 -24.77 -14.82 10.11
N GLU A 294 -25.49 -13.70 9.97
CA GLU A 294 -24.90 -12.39 9.68
C GLU A 294 -24.03 -11.90 10.85
N GLU A 295 -24.47 -12.05 12.10
CA GLU A 295 -23.67 -11.72 13.31
C GLU A 295 -22.41 -12.59 13.42
N GLN A 296 -22.50 -13.91 13.16
CA GLN A 296 -21.32 -14.78 13.13
C GLN A 296 -20.34 -14.42 12.01
N MET A 297 -20.84 -14.00 10.85
CA MET A 297 -20.01 -13.60 9.72
C MET A 297 -19.34 -12.24 9.97
N ASP A 298 -20.04 -11.31 10.61
CA ASP A 298 -19.48 -10.03 11.07
C ASP A 298 -18.42 -10.23 12.18
N ASP A 299 -18.66 -11.11 13.14
CA ASP A 299 -17.68 -11.48 14.18
C ASP A 299 -16.43 -12.14 13.58
N ALA A 300 -16.60 -13.03 12.60
CA ALA A 300 -15.50 -13.66 11.88
C ALA A 300 -14.67 -12.64 11.08
N ASN A 301 -15.33 -11.71 10.38
CA ASN A 301 -14.66 -10.62 9.65
C ASN A 301 -13.93 -9.67 10.61
N GLN A 302 -14.50 -9.40 11.78
CA GLN A 302 -13.87 -8.59 12.83
C GLN A 302 -12.63 -9.28 13.41
N HIS A 303 -12.69 -10.60 13.65
CA HIS A 303 -11.54 -11.39 14.08
C HIS A 303 -10.41 -11.37 13.04
N LEU A 304 -10.74 -11.52 11.75
CA LEU A 304 -9.77 -11.44 10.66
C LEU A 304 -9.14 -10.04 10.55
N ALA A 305 -9.93 -8.98 10.66
CA ALA A 305 -9.44 -7.61 10.66
C ALA A 305 -8.50 -7.33 11.85
N MET A 306 -8.79 -7.93 13.01
CA MET A 306 -7.98 -7.82 14.22
C MET A 306 -6.68 -8.60 14.12
N LEU A 307 -6.70 -9.83 13.59
CA LEU A 307 -5.50 -10.61 13.25
C LEU A 307 -4.62 -9.85 12.24
N GLY A 308 -5.24 -9.21 11.24
CA GLY A 308 -4.52 -8.33 10.31
C GLY A 308 -3.82 -7.16 11.01
N ARG A 309 -4.47 -6.49 11.98
CA ARG A 309 -3.83 -5.43 12.79
C ARG A 309 -2.75 -5.97 13.72
N PHE A 310 -2.96 -7.14 14.32
CA PHE A 310 -1.98 -7.83 15.15
C PHE A 310 -0.70 -8.10 14.36
N CYS A 311 -0.81 -8.72 13.19
CA CYS A 311 0.32 -8.95 12.29
C CYS A 311 0.98 -7.64 11.83
N ARG A 312 0.22 -6.56 11.59
CA ARG A 312 0.76 -5.24 11.23
C ARG A 312 1.48 -4.54 12.40
N SER A 313 0.92 -4.58 13.60
CA SER A 313 1.54 -4.03 14.82
C SER A 313 2.87 -4.75 15.08
N ILE A 314 2.87 -6.08 14.90
CA ILE A 314 4.08 -6.89 15.00
C ILE A 314 5.11 -6.52 13.94
N ARG A 315 4.75 -6.38 12.66
CA ARG A 315 5.70 -5.93 11.63
C ARG A 315 6.35 -4.60 12.00
N ARG A 316 5.60 -3.67 12.61
CA ARG A 316 6.14 -2.38 13.10
C ARG A 316 7.06 -2.50 14.32
N THR A 317 6.85 -3.50 15.18
CA THR A 317 7.60 -3.64 16.45
C THR A 317 8.78 -4.62 16.33
N ALA A 318 8.71 -5.54 15.37
CA ALA A 318 9.68 -6.61 15.11
C ALA A 318 10.55 -6.37 13.86
N ASP A 319 10.31 -5.28 13.12
CA ASP A 319 11.42 -4.64 12.40
C ASP A 319 12.52 -4.42 13.44
N PRO A 320 13.76 -4.87 13.20
CA PRO A 320 14.84 -4.66 14.14
C PRO A 320 15.02 -3.15 14.30
N ILE A 321 14.42 -2.60 15.35
CA ILE A 321 14.86 -1.38 15.99
C ILE A 321 16.33 -1.65 16.29
N THR A 322 17.15 -1.06 15.45
CA THR A 322 18.57 -0.87 15.66
C THR A 322 18.69 -0.33 17.09
N VAL A 323 19.28 -1.13 17.97
CA VAL A 323 19.63 -0.68 19.32
C VAL A 323 20.31 0.67 19.15
N ALA A 324 19.66 1.68 19.72
CA ALA A 324 20.11 3.06 19.68
C ALA A 324 21.49 3.14 20.31
N ILE A 325 22.53 3.09 19.48
CA ILE A 325 23.83 3.62 19.84
C ILE A 325 23.72 5.12 19.55
N ARG A 326 23.43 5.89 20.60
CA ARG A 326 23.79 7.31 20.63
C ARG A 326 25.31 7.38 20.61
N TYR A 327 25.89 7.61 19.43
CA TYR A 327 27.15 8.35 19.35
C TYR A 327 26.87 9.66 18.62
N GLY A 328 27.18 10.75 19.32
CA GLY A 328 27.30 12.05 18.71
C GLY A 328 28.42 12.08 17.68
N SER A 329 28.38 13.12 16.86
CA SER A 329 29.25 13.49 15.73
C SER A 329 28.79 13.01 14.34
N ASN A 330 28.24 13.99 13.62
CA ASN A 330 28.19 14.22 12.18
C ASN A 330 28.80 13.13 11.28
N VAL A 331 27.93 12.29 10.73
CA VAL A 331 27.77 11.91 9.31
C VAL A 331 27.08 10.55 9.27
N ASN A 332 25.92 10.48 8.62
CA ASN A 332 25.16 9.24 8.44
C ASN A 332 26.01 8.22 7.64
N PRO A 333 26.28 7.00 8.15
CA PRO A 333 27.19 6.04 7.51
C PRO A 333 26.75 5.61 6.10
N VAL A 334 25.44 5.66 5.81
CA VAL A 334 24.91 5.42 4.46
C VAL A 334 25.33 6.53 3.50
N ILE A 335 25.36 7.78 3.97
CA ILE A 335 25.72 8.94 3.17
C ILE A 335 27.23 8.99 2.95
N ALA A 336 28.04 8.68 3.96
CA ALA A 336 29.49 8.52 3.78
C ALA A 336 29.82 7.48 2.71
N SER A 337 29.17 6.31 2.77
CA SER A 337 29.31 5.24 1.76
C SER A 337 28.89 5.69 0.35
N LEU A 338 27.84 6.51 0.23
CA LEU A 338 27.38 7.05 -1.04
C LEU A 338 28.29 8.15 -1.59
N ALA A 339 28.82 9.02 -0.74
CA ALA A 339 29.74 10.09 -1.12
C ALA A 339 31.07 9.57 -1.69
N GLU A 340 31.48 8.36 -1.29
CA GLU A 340 32.64 7.67 -1.85
C GLU A 340 32.39 7.01 -3.22
N LEU A 341 31.14 6.96 -3.69
CA LEU A 341 30.82 6.36 -5.00
C LEU A 341 31.06 7.36 -6.12
N ASN A 342 31.64 6.88 -7.21
CA ASN A 342 31.93 7.69 -8.39
C ASN A 342 31.56 6.95 -9.70
N SER A 343 31.79 7.59 -10.84
CA SER A 343 31.53 7.03 -12.17
C SER A 343 32.24 5.69 -12.42
N LYS A 344 33.39 5.44 -11.76
CA LYS A 344 34.18 4.20 -11.88
C LYS A 344 33.73 3.09 -10.91
N SER A 345 32.85 3.39 -9.96
CA SER A 345 32.36 2.39 -9.01
C SER A 345 31.48 1.34 -9.69
N SER A 346 31.60 0.08 -9.25
CA SER A 346 30.87 -1.04 -9.85
C SER A 346 29.37 -0.91 -9.65
N VAL A 347 28.59 -1.40 -10.62
CA VAL A 347 27.12 -1.41 -10.57
C VAL A 347 26.63 -2.16 -9.32
N ALA A 348 27.31 -3.24 -8.92
CA ALA A 348 26.97 -3.99 -7.71
C ALA A 348 27.13 -3.16 -6.43
N LYS A 349 28.18 -2.32 -6.33
CA LYS A 349 28.37 -1.42 -5.17
C LYS A 349 27.26 -0.37 -5.11
N TRP A 350 26.94 0.23 -6.25
CA TRP A 350 25.81 1.15 -6.38
C TRP A 350 24.50 0.49 -5.95
N MET A 351 24.15 -0.69 -6.49
CA MET A 351 22.92 -1.40 -6.14
C MET A 351 22.82 -1.71 -4.64
N ARG A 352 23.92 -2.13 -4.02
CA ARG A 352 23.96 -2.40 -2.58
C ARG A 352 23.69 -1.13 -1.77
N SER A 353 24.36 -0.02 -2.10
CA SER A 353 24.15 1.25 -1.41
C SER A 353 22.74 1.82 -1.65
N GLY A 354 22.20 1.66 -2.86
CA GLY A 354 20.81 2.03 -3.17
C GLY A 354 19.80 1.26 -2.32
N LYS A 355 19.95 -0.07 -2.18
CA LYS A 355 19.11 -0.90 -1.29
C LYS A 355 19.21 -0.45 0.17
N GLN A 356 20.41 -0.18 0.66
CA GLN A 356 20.63 0.32 2.04
C GLN A 356 19.96 1.67 2.26
N LEU A 357 20.05 2.58 1.29
CA LEU A 357 19.39 3.89 1.36
C LEU A 357 17.87 3.74 1.41
N VAL A 358 17.27 2.92 0.53
CA VAL A 358 15.82 2.67 0.51
C VAL A 358 15.35 2.12 1.86
N GLN A 359 16.06 1.13 2.40
CA GLN A 359 15.73 0.53 3.70
C GLN A 359 15.82 1.56 4.83
N LYS A 360 16.92 2.31 4.89
CA LYS A 360 17.10 3.35 5.92
C LYS A 360 16.04 4.43 5.81
N TYR A 361 15.86 5.01 4.62
CA TYR A 361 14.90 6.08 4.37
C TYR A 361 13.47 5.68 4.76
N THR A 362 13.06 4.46 4.40
CA THR A 362 11.72 3.96 4.69
C THR A 362 11.49 3.78 6.20
N ALA A 363 12.51 3.34 6.94
CA ALA A 363 12.45 3.15 8.39
C ALA A 363 12.57 4.46 9.19
N SER A 364 13.17 5.51 8.60
CA SER A 364 13.39 6.79 9.26
C SER A 364 12.10 7.60 9.47
N PRO A 365 11.97 8.32 10.62
CA PRO A 365 10.89 9.28 10.84
C PRO A 365 11.04 10.51 9.92
N TRP A 366 10.01 11.34 9.86
CA TRP A 366 9.94 12.49 8.95
C TRP A 366 11.13 13.45 9.10
N GLU A 367 11.55 13.75 10.32
CA GLU A 367 12.64 14.69 10.61
C GLU A 367 13.99 14.15 10.08
N GLU A 368 14.27 12.87 10.26
CA GLU A 368 15.50 12.25 9.74
C GLU A 368 15.46 12.13 8.20
N ARG A 369 14.29 11.88 7.60
CA ARG A 369 14.13 11.88 6.14
C ARG A 369 14.46 13.24 5.53
N VAL A 370 13.99 14.31 6.15
CA VAL A 370 14.28 15.69 5.72
C VAL A 370 15.79 15.95 5.76
N THR A 371 16.44 15.68 6.89
CA THR A 371 17.89 15.86 7.02
C THR A 371 18.67 15.00 6.01
N LEU A 372 18.22 13.77 5.76
CA LEU A 372 18.85 12.85 4.82
C LEU A 372 18.70 13.34 3.36
N LEU A 373 17.53 13.86 2.97
CA LEU A 373 17.31 14.47 1.66
C LEU A 373 18.20 15.68 1.43
N GLU A 374 18.31 16.57 2.40
CA GLU A 374 19.20 17.74 2.36
C GLU A 374 20.65 17.31 2.17
N GLN A 375 21.11 16.32 2.96
CA GLN A 375 22.46 15.80 2.86
C GLN A 375 22.74 15.11 1.52
N LEU A 376 21.78 14.35 0.97
CA LEU A 376 21.92 13.76 -0.36
C LEU A 376 22.02 14.82 -1.46
N ALA A 377 21.17 15.85 -1.40
CA ALA A 377 21.18 16.94 -2.36
C ALA A 377 22.50 17.71 -2.34
N MET A 378 23.08 17.95 -1.16
CA MET A 378 24.37 18.63 -1.00
C MET A 378 25.57 17.75 -1.38
N SER A 379 25.58 16.48 -0.98
CA SER A 379 26.76 15.60 -1.14
C SER A 379 26.87 14.96 -2.52
N LEU A 380 25.75 14.68 -3.19
CA LEU A 380 25.70 14.00 -4.49
C LEU A 380 25.34 14.94 -5.64
N GLY A 381 25.57 16.25 -5.47
CA GLY A 381 25.36 17.27 -6.49
C GLY A 381 26.34 17.18 -7.67
N VAL A 382 26.47 18.30 -8.41
CA VAL A 382 27.41 18.42 -9.52
C VAL A 382 28.83 18.54 -8.99
N ASP A 383 29.76 17.79 -9.58
CA ASP A 383 31.20 17.94 -9.27
C ASP A 383 31.75 19.15 -10.06
N HIS A 384 31.76 20.31 -9.42
CA HIS A 384 32.17 21.57 -10.04
C HIS A 384 33.63 21.55 -10.56
N ASN A 385 34.51 20.77 -9.94
CA ASN A 385 35.90 20.62 -10.42
C ASN A 385 35.96 19.86 -11.74
N LYS A 386 35.20 18.75 -11.86
CA LYS A 386 35.09 18.00 -13.12
C LYS A 386 34.39 18.81 -14.20
N LEU A 387 33.36 19.57 -13.84
CA LEU A 387 32.64 20.44 -14.77
C LEU A 387 33.56 21.53 -15.32
N SER A 388 34.26 22.26 -14.45
CA SER A 388 35.22 23.30 -14.85
C SER A 388 36.27 22.75 -15.82
N SER A 389 36.92 21.63 -15.46
CA SER A 389 37.90 20.97 -16.32
C SER A 389 37.34 20.49 -17.68
N ALA A 390 36.06 20.10 -17.73
CA ALA A 390 35.41 19.71 -18.97
C ALA A 390 35.11 20.93 -19.86
N VAL A 391 34.66 22.04 -19.26
CA VAL A 391 34.38 23.30 -19.94
C VAL A 391 35.66 23.91 -20.52
N ASP A 392 36.74 23.98 -19.74
CA ASP A 392 38.03 24.51 -20.20
C ASP A 392 38.54 23.78 -21.44
N ARG A 393 38.43 22.44 -21.45
CA ARG A 393 38.84 21.61 -22.59
C ARG A 393 37.95 21.81 -23.81
N TYR A 394 36.66 22.05 -23.60
CA TYR A 394 35.71 22.35 -24.67
C TYR A 394 35.98 23.72 -25.30
N VAL A 395 36.20 24.75 -24.46
CA VAL A 395 36.52 26.10 -24.91
C VAL A 395 37.84 26.14 -25.68
N ALA A 396 38.84 25.36 -25.24
CA ALA A 396 40.16 25.30 -25.85
C ALA A 396 40.20 24.57 -27.21
N ASN A 397 39.20 23.76 -27.58
CA ASN A 397 39.23 22.92 -28.78
C ASN A 397 37.85 22.90 -29.48
N LYS A 398 37.62 23.85 -30.39
CA LYS A 398 36.34 24.05 -31.11
C LYS A 398 36.24 23.34 -32.48
N ASP A 399 37.20 22.49 -32.85
CA ASP A 399 37.23 21.79 -34.15
C ASP A 399 36.43 20.48 -34.14
N ALA A 400 36.69 19.53 -35.07
CA ALA A 400 35.95 18.25 -35.25
C ALA A 400 35.78 17.36 -33.98
N SER A 401 36.42 17.69 -32.85
CA SER A 401 36.19 17.08 -31.53
C SER A 401 35.15 17.80 -30.66
N ALA A 402 34.57 18.90 -31.12
CA ALA A 402 33.67 19.76 -30.36
C ALA A 402 32.47 19.00 -29.81
N GLU A 403 31.83 18.13 -30.61
CA GLU A 403 30.68 17.32 -30.15
C GLU A 403 31.06 16.35 -29.03
N ARG A 404 32.21 15.68 -29.14
CA ARG A 404 32.72 14.77 -28.10
C ARG A 404 33.05 15.53 -26.82
N LEU A 405 33.61 16.73 -26.93
CA LEU A 405 33.92 17.59 -25.79
C LEU A 405 32.64 18.18 -25.17
N ALA A 406 31.66 18.60 -25.97
CA ALA A 406 30.34 19.03 -25.50
C ALA A 406 29.64 17.90 -24.73
N ARG A 407 29.70 16.66 -25.22
CA ARG A 407 29.19 15.50 -24.48
C ARG A 407 29.88 15.30 -23.14
N ARG A 408 31.19 15.55 -23.04
CA ARG A 408 31.92 15.49 -21.77
C ARG A 408 31.48 16.58 -20.79
N VAL A 409 31.19 17.79 -21.28
CA VAL A 409 30.59 18.86 -20.47
C VAL A 409 29.22 18.41 -19.95
N SER A 410 28.36 17.88 -20.81
CA SER A 410 27.04 17.34 -20.42
C SER A 410 27.14 16.22 -19.36
N VAL A 411 28.07 15.28 -19.53
CA VAL A 411 28.30 14.23 -18.51
C VAL A 411 28.83 14.81 -17.20
N ALA A 412 29.69 15.82 -17.26
CA ALA A 412 30.25 16.46 -16.06
C ALA A 412 29.24 17.37 -15.34
N SER A 413 28.27 17.95 -16.06
CA SER A 413 27.18 18.76 -15.50
C SER A 413 26.06 17.90 -14.91
N THR A 414 26.05 16.60 -15.17
CA THR A 414 25.04 15.67 -14.63
C THR A 414 25.33 15.40 -13.14
N PRO A 415 24.39 15.68 -12.22
CA PRO A 415 24.59 15.41 -10.80
C PRO A 415 24.76 13.91 -10.48
N GLN A 416 25.49 13.58 -9.41
CA GLN A 416 25.75 12.18 -9.05
C GLN A 416 24.49 11.44 -8.58
N TYR A 417 23.53 12.14 -7.98
CA TYR A 417 22.26 11.55 -7.57
C TYR A 417 21.42 11.01 -8.74
N VAL A 418 21.67 11.41 -9.99
CA VAL A 418 21.04 10.77 -11.18
C VAL A 418 21.38 9.28 -11.23
N ARG A 419 22.66 8.93 -11.00
CA ARG A 419 23.09 7.53 -10.99
C ARG A 419 22.51 6.78 -9.81
N LEU A 420 22.36 7.44 -8.66
CA LEU A 420 21.66 6.88 -7.50
C LEU A 420 20.21 6.54 -7.86
N PHE A 421 19.46 7.46 -8.46
CA PHE A 421 18.07 7.22 -8.87
C PHE A 421 17.95 6.12 -9.91
N GLN A 422 18.82 6.09 -10.93
CA GLN A 422 18.85 4.99 -11.91
C GLN A 422 19.08 3.64 -11.23
N THR A 423 20.02 3.61 -10.29
CA THR A 423 20.34 2.41 -9.52
C THR A 423 19.15 1.96 -8.68
N ILE A 424 18.47 2.90 -8.01
CA ILE A 424 17.28 2.61 -7.22
C ILE A 424 16.14 2.12 -8.12
N GLY A 425 15.92 2.77 -9.27
CA GLY A 425 14.90 2.38 -10.25
C GLY A 425 15.06 0.96 -10.78
N ASN A 426 16.29 0.43 -10.82
CA ASN A 426 16.58 -0.95 -11.21
C ASN A 426 16.31 -1.99 -10.10
N ILE A 427 15.95 -1.56 -8.89
CA ILE A 427 15.57 -2.44 -7.78
C ILE A 427 14.07 -2.72 -7.87
N GLU A 428 13.64 -3.91 -7.46
CA GLU A 428 12.22 -4.24 -7.30
C GLU A 428 11.52 -3.25 -6.36
N GLY A 429 10.41 -2.66 -6.81
CA GLY A 429 9.71 -1.59 -6.08
C GLY A 429 10.43 -0.23 -6.07
N GLY A 430 11.58 -0.12 -6.73
CA GLY A 430 12.42 1.08 -6.74
C GLY A 430 11.77 2.30 -7.39
N VAL A 431 11.06 2.12 -8.51
CA VAL A 431 10.33 3.22 -9.16
C VAL A 431 9.25 3.79 -8.25
N LYS A 432 8.52 2.92 -7.52
CA LYS A 432 7.53 3.36 -6.52
C LYS A 432 8.18 4.15 -5.38
N PHE A 433 9.32 3.68 -4.89
CA PHE A 433 10.09 4.41 -3.89
C PHE A 433 10.52 5.79 -4.39
N ILE A 434 10.96 5.92 -5.64
CA ILE A 434 11.36 7.21 -6.21
C ILE A 434 10.18 8.19 -6.31
N CYS A 435 8.99 7.69 -6.67
CA CYS A 435 7.76 8.49 -6.60
C CYS A 435 7.48 8.96 -5.16
N ASP A 436 7.59 8.08 -4.17
CA ASP A 436 7.37 8.45 -2.76
C ASP A 436 8.43 9.44 -2.24
N LEU A 437 9.69 9.25 -2.63
CA LEU A 437 10.80 10.15 -2.33
C LEU A 437 10.53 11.56 -2.87
N ARG A 438 10.08 11.67 -4.13
CA ARG A 438 9.69 12.96 -4.72
C ARG A 438 8.49 13.56 -4.00
N ALA A 439 7.51 12.75 -3.60
CA ALA A 439 6.36 13.23 -2.84
C ALA A 439 6.77 13.86 -1.50
N ASP A 440 7.72 13.24 -0.79
CA ASP A 440 8.29 13.76 0.45
C ASP A 440 9.04 15.09 0.20
N ILE A 441 9.81 15.20 -0.88
CA ILE A 441 10.51 16.45 -1.25
C ILE A 441 9.52 17.58 -1.55
N LEU A 442 8.46 17.31 -2.33
CA LEU A 442 7.41 18.29 -2.60
C LEU A 442 6.71 18.74 -1.31
N ALA A 443 6.48 17.82 -0.37
CA ALA A 443 5.91 18.14 0.93
C ALA A 443 6.86 19.02 1.76
N MET A 444 8.16 18.75 1.72
CA MET A 444 9.18 19.56 2.39
C MET A 444 9.27 20.99 1.83
N ILE A 445 9.32 21.12 0.50
CA ILE A 445 9.33 22.42 -0.20
C ILE A 445 8.06 23.23 0.14
N SER A 446 6.91 22.56 0.30
CA SER A 446 5.66 23.25 0.64
C SER A 446 5.59 23.77 2.08
N LYS A 447 6.29 23.13 3.03
CA LYS A 447 6.21 23.42 4.47
C LYS A 447 7.26 24.41 4.96
N SER A 448 8.42 24.46 4.31
CA SER A 448 9.57 25.23 4.77
C SER A 448 9.85 26.42 3.84
N ARG A 449 10.17 27.60 4.40
CA ARG A 449 10.58 28.81 3.66
C ARG A 449 12.10 29.08 3.75
N SER A 450 12.87 28.12 4.22
CA SER A 450 14.29 28.24 4.58
C SER A 450 15.22 28.31 3.36
N SER A 451 16.35 29.03 3.49
CA SER A 451 17.44 29.09 2.49
C SER A 451 18.12 27.74 2.22
N GLN A 452 18.04 26.79 3.16
CA GLN A 452 18.58 25.43 3.02
C GLN A 452 17.90 24.59 1.91
N LEU A 453 16.76 25.03 1.39
CA LEU A 453 16.03 24.36 0.29
C LEU A 453 16.62 24.62 -1.10
N GLU A 454 17.59 25.54 -1.27
CA GLU A 454 18.14 25.84 -2.59
C GLU A 454 18.82 24.63 -3.23
N ALA A 455 19.55 23.82 -2.46
CA ALA A 455 20.18 22.60 -2.97
C ALA A 455 19.16 21.50 -3.32
N VAL A 456 17.98 21.50 -2.70
CA VAL A 456 16.97 20.46 -2.90
C VAL A 456 16.11 20.72 -4.15
N LYS A 457 15.95 21.96 -4.58
CA LYS A 457 15.18 22.27 -5.80
C LYS A 457 15.75 21.58 -7.05
N PRO A 458 17.05 21.69 -7.38
CA PRO A 458 17.63 20.95 -8.51
C PRO A 458 17.51 19.43 -8.38
N PHE A 459 17.54 18.92 -7.14
CA PHE A 459 17.35 17.50 -6.85
C PHE A 459 15.92 17.04 -7.20
N GLU A 460 14.91 17.86 -6.89
CA GLU A 460 13.52 17.62 -7.27
C GLU A 460 13.28 17.75 -8.77
N GLU A 461 13.84 18.79 -9.41
CA GLU A 461 13.73 19.03 -10.86
C GLU A 461 14.31 17.84 -11.64
N THR A 462 15.49 17.34 -11.22
CA THR A 462 16.10 16.16 -11.83
C THR A 462 15.23 14.90 -11.67
N LEU A 463 14.60 14.72 -10.49
CA LEU A 463 13.65 13.62 -10.28
C LEU A 463 12.42 13.76 -11.18
N GLN A 464 11.90 14.98 -11.34
CA GLN A 464 10.78 15.26 -12.23
C GLN A 464 11.12 14.91 -13.69
N GLU A 465 12.31 15.31 -14.18
CA GLU A 465 12.79 14.98 -15.52
C GLU A 465 12.90 13.46 -15.73
N MET A 466 13.55 12.77 -14.79
CA MET A 466 13.71 11.31 -14.88
C MET A 466 12.37 10.57 -14.87
N LEU A 467 11.47 10.95 -13.97
CA LEU A 467 10.13 10.35 -13.91
C LEU A 467 9.31 10.69 -15.16
N SER A 468 9.49 11.87 -15.77
CA SER A 468 8.81 12.22 -17.03
C SER A 468 9.23 11.32 -18.19
N LEU A 469 10.49 10.85 -18.21
CA LEU A 469 10.96 9.87 -19.18
C LEU A 469 10.43 8.46 -18.88
N TRP A 470 10.39 8.07 -17.60
CA TRP A 470 9.94 6.73 -17.18
C TRP A 470 8.43 6.54 -17.35
N PHE A 471 7.62 7.56 -17.11
CA PHE A 471 6.16 7.52 -17.19
C PHE A 471 5.63 8.05 -18.53
N SER A 472 6.27 7.64 -19.63
CA SER A 472 5.79 7.98 -20.97
C SER A 472 4.46 7.29 -21.28
N VAL A 473 3.60 7.97 -22.04
CA VAL A 473 2.24 7.53 -22.38
C VAL A 473 2.19 6.14 -23.04
N GLY A 474 3.22 5.80 -23.81
CA GLY A 474 3.35 4.50 -24.49
C GLY A 474 3.47 3.31 -23.55
N LEU A 475 3.92 3.53 -22.31
CA LEU A 475 4.12 2.49 -21.30
C LEU A 475 2.96 2.38 -20.31
N LEU A 476 1.94 3.24 -20.44
CA LEU A 476 0.75 3.20 -19.60
C LEU A 476 -0.26 2.20 -20.16
N HIS A 477 -0.70 1.26 -19.33
CA HIS A 477 -1.77 0.32 -19.62
C HIS A 477 -3.10 0.85 -19.09
N LEU A 478 -4.15 0.75 -19.90
CA LEU A 478 -5.50 1.10 -19.54
C LEU A 478 -6.26 -0.17 -19.16
N ASP A 479 -6.76 -0.24 -17.92
CA ASP A 479 -7.58 -1.36 -17.44
C ASP A 479 -8.95 -0.85 -16.97
N ARG A 480 -10.01 -1.60 -17.28
CA ARG A 480 -11.34 -1.38 -16.72
C ARG A 480 -11.47 -2.12 -15.38
N LEU A 481 -11.88 -1.39 -14.34
CA LEU A 481 -12.25 -1.98 -13.06
C LEU A 481 -13.74 -2.32 -13.02
N THR A 482 -14.03 -3.50 -12.46
CA THR A 482 -15.37 -4.04 -12.24
C THR A 482 -15.44 -4.60 -10.83
N TRP A 483 -16.62 -5.05 -10.40
CA TRP A 483 -16.74 -5.70 -9.09
C TRP A 483 -15.97 -7.03 -8.98
N GLN A 484 -15.61 -7.62 -10.12
CA GLN A 484 -14.81 -8.84 -10.20
C GLN A 484 -13.29 -8.57 -10.14
N SER A 485 -12.87 -7.30 -10.22
CA SER A 485 -11.45 -6.94 -10.14
C SER A 485 -10.83 -7.25 -8.77
N PRO A 486 -9.50 -7.44 -8.69
CA PRO A 486 -8.81 -7.73 -7.43
C PRO A 486 -9.13 -6.71 -6.32
N SER A 487 -9.41 -7.22 -5.11
CA SER A 487 -9.89 -6.40 -3.99
C SER A 487 -8.89 -5.35 -3.50
N ASP A 488 -7.59 -5.61 -3.66
CA ASP A 488 -6.53 -4.65 -3.33
C ASP A 488 -6.53 -3.43 -4.26
N LEU A 489 -6.82 -3.62 -5.56
CA LEU A 489 -6.94 -2.51 -6.51
C LEU A 489 -8.17 -1.67 -6.18
N LEU A 490 -9.31 -2.32 -5.91
CA LEU A 490 -10.52 -1.64 -5.46
C LEU A 490 -10.30 -0.86 -4.15
N LEU A 491 -9.51 -1.42 -3.23
CA LEU A 491 -9.17 -0.76 -1.97
C LEU A 491 -8.32 0.48 -2.22
N LYS A 492 -7.28 0.38 -3.07
CA LYS A 492 -6.46 1.53 -3.46
C LYS A 492 -7.28 2.62 -4.14
N VAL A 493 -8.19 2.26 -5.05
CA VAL A 493 -9.10 3.22 -5.67
C VAL A 493 -9.97 3.92 -4.63
N ALA A 494 -10.48 3.19 -3.64
CA ALA A 494 -11.24 3.78 -2.54
C ALA A 494 -10.41 4.75 -1.68
N GLU A 495 -9.15 4.38 -1.38
CA GLU A 495 -8.23 5.18 -0.59
C GLU A 495 -7.74 6.45 -1.33
N PHE A 496 -7.56 6.37 -2.65
CA PHE A 496 -6.99 7.45 -3.46
C PHE A 496 -8.03 8.33 -4.17
N GLU A 497 -9.32 8.12 -3.93
CA GLU A 497 -10.38 8.95 -4.50
C GLU A 497 -10.29 10.40 -3.97
N ALA A 498 -9.85 11.30 -4.85
CA ALA A 498 -9.48 12.65 -4.48
C ALA A 498 -10.59 13.68 -4.72
N VAL A 499 -11.66 13.36 -5.45
CA VAL A 499 -12.73 14.31 -5.79
C VAL A 499 -13.93 14.08 -4.87
N HIS A 500 -14.45 12.85 -4.83
CA HIS A 500 -15.64 12.47 -4.06
C HIS A 500 -15.37 11.29 -3.14
N PRO A 501 -14.99 11.52 -1.87
CA PRO A 501 -14.54 10.47 -0.95
C PRO A 501 -15.52 9.30 -0.87
N VAL A 502 -14.97 8.09 -0.91
CA VAL A 502 -15.74 6.84 -0.83
C VAL A 502 -16.18 6.60 0.61
N ARG A 503 -17.47 6.39 0.83
CA ARG A 503 -18.03 6.28 2.20
C ARG A 503 -17.93 4.88 2.79
N HIS A 504 -18.18 3.85 1.98
CA HIS A 504 -18.21 2.44 2.39
C HIS A 504 -18.07 1.51 1.18
N TRP A 505 -17.91 0.19 1.38
CA TRP A 505 -17.67 -0.75 0.29
C TRP A 505 -18.83 -0.87 -0.72
N GLY A 506 -20.06 -0.69 -0.24
CA GLY A 506 -21.23 -0.57 -1.12
C GLY A 506 -21.15 0.60 -2.12
N ASP A 507 -20.48 1.71 -1.77
CA ASP A 507 -20.26 2.84 -2.68
C ASP A 507 -19.35 2.41 -3.85
N ILE A 508 -18.24 1.73 -3.57
CA ILE A 508 -17.36 1.17 -4.62
C ILE A 508 -18.14 0.22 -5.53
N LYS A 509 -18.92 -0.72 -4.96
CA LYS A 509 -19.70 -1.69 -5.74
C LYS A 509 -20.56 -1.01 -6.81
N ARG A 510 -21.11 0.15 -6.49
CA ARG A 510 -22.01 0.90 -7.37
C ARG A 510 -21.23 1.78 -8.34
N ARG A 511 -20.10 2.37 -7.92
CA ARG A 511 -19.17 3.10 -8.82
C ARG A 511 -18.52 2.23 -9.90
N VAL A 512 -18.43 0.91 -9.67
CA VAL A 512 -17.96 -0.07 -10.67
C VAL A 512 -19.08 -0.95 -11.21
N GLY A 513 -20.33 -0.60 -10.91
CA GLY A 513 -21.54 -1.37 -11.25
C GLY A 513 -22.18 -0.94 -12.57
N HIS A 514 -23.49 -1.15 -12.68
CA HIS A 514 -24.28 -0.76 -13.85
C HIS A 514 -24.32 0.76 -14.04
N ASN A 515 -24.42 1.22 -15.30
CA ASN A 515 -24.41 2.65 -15.66
C ASN A 515 -23.20 3.44 -15.13
N ARG A 516 -22.14 2.75 -14.70
CA ARG A 516 -20.92 3.31 -14.17
C ARG A 516 -19.73 2.57 -14.77
N ARG A 517 -18.68 3.30 -15.14
CA ARG A 517 -17.44 2.71 -15.61
C ARG A 517 -16.29 3.31 -14.81
N CYS A 518 -15.37 2.46 -14.39
CA CYS A 518 -14.16 2.88 -13.68
C CYS A 518 -12.96 2.37 -14.48
N PHE A 519 -12.07 3.29 -14.83
CA PHE A 519 -10.85 2.98 -15.57
C PHE A 519 -9.64 3.37 -14.76
N ILE A 520 -8.56 2.60 -14.88
CA ILE A 520 -7.28 2.91 -14.29
C ILE A 520 -6.17 2.89 -15.33
N PHE A 521 -5.20 3.78 -15.16
CA PHE A 521 -3.91 3.68 -15.84
C PHE A 521 -2.89 3.04 -14.91
N THR A 522 -2.25 1.96 -15.34
CA THR A 522 -1.18 1.28 -14.62
C THR A 522 0.13 1.36 -15.41
N HIS A 523 1.25 1.11 -14.75
CA HIS A 523 2.57 1.09 -15.38
C HIS A 523 3.33 -0.19 -15.01
N PRO A 524 4.03 -0.86 -15.95
CA PRO A 524 4.70 -2.14 -15.69
C PRO A 524 5.71 -2.10 -14.53
N ALA A 525 6.40 -0.98 -14.36
CA ALA A 525 7.38 -0.80 -13.28
C ALA A 525 6.73 -0.55 -11.89
N MET A 526 5.41 -0.34 -11.84
CA MET A 526 4.63 -0.23 -10.60
C MET A 526 3.37 -1.10 -10.72
N PRO A 527 3.54 -2.43 -10.76
CA PRO A 527 2.42 -3.35 -10.96
C PRO A 527 1.43 -3.23 -9.80
N ARG A 528 0.14 -3.32 -10.12
CA ARG A 528 -0.97 -3.17 -9.16
C ARG A 528 -0.99 -1.82 -8.43
N GLU A 529 -0.34 -0.79 -8.96
CA GLU A 529 -0.51 0.61 -8.53
C GLU A 529 -1.29 1.37 -9.60
N PRO A 530 -2.56 1.75 -9.37
CA PRO A 530 -3.26 2.65 -10.28
C PRO A 530 -2.58 4.02 -10.19
N LEU A 531 -2.22 4.64 -11.31
CA LEU A 531 -1.62 5.99 -11.37
C LEU A 531 -2.67 7.08 -11.53
N VAL A 532 -3.64 6.81 -12.40
CA VAL A 532 -4.78 7.67 -12.69
C VAL A 532 -6.03 6.80 -12.62
N VAL A 533 -7.04 7.27 -11.89
CA VAL A 533 -8.35 6.63 -11.77
C VAL A 533 -9.38 7.56 -12.39
N LEU A 534 -10.23 7.03 -13.27
CA LEU A 534 -11.30 7.75 -13.92
C LEU A 534 -12.63 7.08 -13.61
N HIS A 535 -13.54 7.82 -12.99
CA HIS A 535 -14.91 7.41 -12.80
C HIS A 535 -15.82 8.10 -13.82
N VAL A 536 -16.63 7.28 -14.49
CA VAL A 536 -17.53 7.68 -15.56
C VAL A 536 -18.96 7.27 -15.20
N ALA A 537 -19.89 8.21 -15.34
CA ALA A 537 -21.33 7.94 -15.26
C ALA A 537 -21.92 7.93 -16.66
N LEU A 538 -22.75 6.92 -16.94
CA LEU A 538 -23.52 6.83 -18.19
C LEU A 538 -24.88 7.47 -17.94
N MET A 539 -25.25 8.45 -18.78
CA MET A 539 -26.45 9.27 -18.65
C MET A 539 -27.08 9.51 -20.04
N ASP A 540 -28.33 9.93 -20.06
CA ASP A 540 -29.08 10.35 -21.26
C ASP A 540 -28.89 11.84 -21.62
N HIS A 541 -28.21 12.61 -20.76
CA HIS A 541 -27.93 14.02 -20.94
C HIS A 541 -26.57 14.43 -20.32
N ILE A 542 -26.10 15.66 -20.60
CA ILE A 542 -24.90 16.21 -19.96
C ILE A 542 -25.24 16.70 -18.55
N GLY A 543 -24.88 15.91 -17.53
CA GLY A 543 -25.12 16.24 -16.13
C GLY A 543 -24.53 17.57 -15.68
N ASP A 544 -25.27 18.29 -14.84
CA ASP A 544 -24.88 19.57 -14.25
C ASP A 544 -24.74 19.54 -12.72
N ASN A 545 -25.17 18.47 -12.05
CA ASN A 545 -25.16 18.34 -10.60
C ASN A 545 -24.49 17.04 -10.14
N ILE A 546 -23.51 17.13 -9.23
CA ILE A 546 -22.78 15.96 -8.77
C ILE A 546 -23.57 15.13 -7.77
N GLN A 547 -24.44 15.77 -6.98
CA GLN A 547 -25.30 15.06 -6.05
C GLN A 547 -26.30 14.17 -6.79
N GLU A 548 -26.74 14.50 -8.01
CA GLU A 548 -27.54 13.59 -8.84
C GLU A 548 -26.75 12.32 -9.18
N ILE A 549 -25.54 12.47 -9.70
CA ILE A 549 -24.67 11.34 -10.07
C ILE A 549 -24.38 10.45 -8.85
N ILE A 550 -24.15 11.06 -7.67
CA ILE A 550 -23.89 10.35 -6.42
C ILE A 550 -25.18 9.80 -5.77
N ARG A 551 -26.34 10.45 -5.87
CA ARG A 551 -27.59 9.93 -5.30
C ARG A 551 -28.19 8.80 -6.13
N GLN A 552 -27.98 8.80 -7.44
CA GLN A 552 -28.25 7.63 -8.29
C GLN A 552 -27.34 6.44 -7.93
N ILE A 553 -26.24 6.64 -7.19
CA ILE A 553 -25.49 5.55 -6.57
C ILE A 553 -26.28 4.98 -5.37
N GLU A 554 -27.22 5.71 -4.78
CA GLU A 554 -27.98 5.28 -3.60
C GLU A 554 -29.31 4.60 -3.95
N THR A 555 -29.90 4.87 -5.13
CA THR A 555 -31.12 4.22 -5.65
C THR A 555 -30.78 3.22 -6.76
N ASP A 556 -31.29 1.99 -6.67
CA ASP A 556 -31.07 0.90 -7.65
C ASP A 556 -31.93 1.11 -8.92
N ASP A 557 -32.01 2.35 -9.41
CA ASP A 557 -32.95 2.75 -10.47
C ASP A 557 -32.48 2.27 -11.85
N HIS A 558 -33.39 1.55 -12.50
CA HIS A 558 -33.25 0.85 -13.76
C HIS A 558 -33.19 1.75 -14.99
N LEU A 559 -32.27 2.73 -15.05
CA LEU A 559 -31.85 3.21 -16.38
C LEU A 559 -31.20 2.03 -17.09
N HIS A 560 -31.75 1.61 -18.24
CA HIS A 560 -31.09 0.60 -19.04
C HIS A 560 -29.83 1.23 -19.63
N GLU A 561 -28.70 0.52 -19.64
CA GLU A 561 -27.45 1.02 -20.28
C GLU A 561 -27.67 1.42 -21.75
N ALA A 562 -28.73 0.92 -22.38
CA ALA A 562 -29.17 1.25 -23.73
C ALA A 562 -29.73 2.68 -23.87
N ASP A 563 -30.28 3.26 -22.80
CA ASP A 563 -30.91 4.59 -22.82
C ASP A 563 -29.87 5.72 -22.68
N ALA A 564 -28.65 5.38 -22.22
CA ALA A 564 -27.57 6.34 -22.07
C ALA A 564 -26.98 6.72 -23.44
N ASN A 565 -26.77 8.02 -23.67
CA ASN A 565 -26.10 8.55 -24.87
C ASN A 565 -24.84 9.39 -24.53
N THR A 566 -24.61 9.62 -23.24
CA THR A 566 -23.58 10.53 -22.72
C THR A 566 -22.74 9.84 -21.65
N ALA A 567 -21.42 9.99 -21.76
CA ALA A 567 -20.46 9.61 -20.74
C ALA A 567 -19.93 10.85 -20.00
N ILE A 568 -20.16 10.88 -18.69
CA ILE A 568 -19.72 11.96 -17.79
C ILE A 568 -18.54 11.53 -16.93
N PHE A 569 -17.36 12.11 -17.19
CA PHE A 569 -16.18 11.98 -16.34
C PHE A 569 -16.34 12.87 -15.10
N TYR A 570 -16.82 12.29 -14.00
CA TYR A 570 -17.14 13.03 -12.78
C TYR A 570 -16.05 12.97 -11.72
N SER A 571 -15.09 12.04 -11.84
CA SER A 571 -13.87 12.04 -11.02
C SER A 571 -12.68 11.56 -11.82
N ILE A 572 -11.60 12.35 -11.77
CA ILE A 572 -10.28 11.99 -12.31
C ILE A 572 -9.28 12.24 -11.19
N SER A 573 -8.70 11.16 -10.67
CA SER A 573 -7.80 11.20 -9.52
C SER A 573 -6.42 10.69 -9.91
N SER A 574 -5.40 11.53 -9.72
CA SER A 574 -4.01 11.08 -9.71
C SER A 574 -3.68 10.55 -8.31
N THR A 575 -3.30 9.28 -8.23
CA THR A 575 -3.10 8.59 -6.94
C THR A 575 -1.72 8.87 -6.34
N GLN A 576 -0.72 9.09 -7.20
CA GLN A 576 0.68 9.24 -6.81
C GLN A 576 1.04 10.73 -6.71
N LYS A 577 1.15 11.23 -5.47
CA LYS A 577 1.59 12.62 -5.21
C LYS A 577 2.97 12.92 -5.81
N GLY A 578 3.83 11.92 -5.90
CA GLY A 578 5.15 11.96 -6.51
C GLY A 578 5.14 12.19 -8.02
N LEU A 579 4.01 12.01 -8.70
CA LEU A 579 3.85 12.28 -10.14
C LEU A 579 3.22 13.66 -10.40
N LYS A 580 3.04 14.49 -9.37
CA LYS A 580 2.48 15.84 -9.55
C LYS A 580 3.33 16.66 -10.52
N GLY A 581 2.70 17.23 -11.54
CA GLY A 581 3.38 18.04 -12.56
C GLY A 581 4.14 17.23 -13.62
N ILE A 582 4.01 15.91 -13.60
CA ILE A 582 4.49 15.04 -14.68
C ILE A 582 3.35 14.82 -15.65
N ASP A 583 3.63 15.07 -16.92
CA ASP A 583 2.67 14.86 -17.97
C ASP A 583 2.57 13.36 -18.32
N LEU A 584 1.50 12.72 -17.85
CA LEU A 584 1.18 11.33 -18.20
C LEU A 584 0.56 11.21 -19.60
N GLY A 585 0.48 12.31 -20.35
CA GLY A 585 0.02 12.37 -21.72
C GLY A 585 -1.28 13.15 -21.89
N ASN A 586 -1.34 13.93 -22.97
CA ASN A 586 -2.50 14.74 -23.34
C ASN A 586 -3.66 13.94 -23.99
N LEU A 587 -3.65 12.61 -23.88
CA LEU A 587 -4.61 11.73 -24.56
C LEU A 587 -5.14 10.60 -23.66
N LEU A 588 -5.01 10.74 -22.34
CA LEU A 588 -5.55 9.75 -21.39
C LEU A 588 -7.06 9.58 -21.58
N ILE A 589 -7.77 10.71 -21.71
CA ILE A 589 -9.22 10.71 -21.95
C ILE A 589 -9.55 10.10 -23.31
N LYS A 590 -8.79 10.40 -24.37
CA LYS A 590 -9.00 9.83 -25.71
C LYS A 590 -8.92 8.29 -25.69
N ARG A 591 -8.00 7.69 -24.93
CA ARG A 591 -7.92 6.23 -24.78
C ARG A 591 -9.14 5.65 -24.08
N VAL A 592 -9.60 6.29 -23.01
CA VAL A 592 -10.81 5.84 -22.29
C VAL A 592 -12.05 6.00 -23.16
N VAL A 593 -12.16 7.09 -23.92
CA VAL A 593 -13.25 7.28 -24.88
C VAL A 593 -13.24 6.21 -25.96
N ALA A 594 -12.08 5.87 -26.53
CA ALA A 594 -11.99 4.81 -27.53
C ALA A 594 -12.45 3.44 -26.96
N GLU A 595 -12.08 3.13 -25.72
CA GLU A 595 -12.53 1.92 -25.02
C GLU A 595 -14.05 1.95 -24.77
N LEU A 596 -14.60 3.10 -24.35
CA LEU A 596 -16.03 3.29 -24.16
C LEU A 596 -16.81 3.16 -25.47
N GLN A 597 -16.34 3.73 -26.57
CA GLN A 597 -16.99 3.63 -27.88
C GLN A 597 -16.96 2.21 -28.43
N ARG A 598 -15.89 1.46 -28.15
CA ARG A 598 -15.80 0.04 -28.52
C ARG A 598 -16.81 -0.81 -27.75
N ASP A 599 -16.97 -0.55 -26.46
CA ASP A 599 -17.88 -1.30 -25.59
C ASP A 599 -19.36 -0.83 -25.75
N LEU A 600 -19.59 0.45 -26.01
CA LEU A 600 -20.89 1.12 -26.04
C LEU A 600 -20.95 2.13 -27.22
N PRO A 601 -21.18 1.68 -28.47
CA PRO A 601 -21.14 2.54 -29.65
C PRO A 601 -22.19 3.64 -29.70
N HIS A 602 -23.30 3.50 -28.96
CA HIS A 602 -24.39 4.48 -28.87
C HIS A 602 -24.06 5.69 -27.99
N ILE A 603 -22.96 5.64 -27.22
CA ILE A 603 -22.47 6.78 -26.45
C ILE A 603 -21.72 7.73 -27.40
N VAL A 604 -22.33 8.87 -27.69
CA VAL A 604 -21.82 9.87 -28.64
C VAL A 604 -21.33 11.14 -27.97
N ASN A 605 -21.83 11.45 -26.77
CA ASN A 605 -21.46 12.65 -26.03
C ASN A 605 -20.46 12.32 -24.93
N PHE A 606 -19.35 13.07 -24.88
CA PHE A 606 -18.32 12.94 -23.85
C PHE A 606 -18.11 14.29 -23.18
N SER A 607 -18.35 14.33 -21.87
CA SER A 607 -18.20 15.56 -21.08
C SER A 607 -17.68 15.22 -19.69
N THR A 608 -17.13 16.20 -18.99
CA THR A 608 -16.76 16.06 -17.58
C THR A 608 -17.76 16.78 -16.72
N LEU A 609 -17.78 16.48 -15.42
CA LEU A 609 -18.35 17.38 -14.41
C LEU A 609 -17.23 17.66 -13.41
N SER A 610 -16.48 18.74 -13.66
CA SER A 610 -15.19 19.01 -13.03
C SER A 610 -15.30 20.09 -11.94
N PRO A 611 -14.57 19.95 -10.83
CA PRO A 611 -14.47 21.01 -9.82
C PRO A 611 -13.60 22.17 -10.32
N ILE A 612 -13.74 23.34 -9.69
CA ILE A 612 -12.95 24.55 -10.01
C ILE A 612 -12.09 24.94 -8.78
N PRO A 613 -11.05 24.16 -8.45
CA PRO A 613 -10.27 24.37 -7.24
C PRO A 613 -9.46 25.67 -7.31
N GLY A 614 -9.79 26.61 -6.43
CA GLY A 614 -9.00 27.83 -6.23
C GLY A 614 -9.66 29.11 -6.71
N PHE A 615 -10.82 29.04 -7.38
CA PHE A 615 -11.59 30.22 -7.79
C PHE A 615 -11.90 31.14 -6.61
N ARG A 616 -12.43 30.60 -5.51
CA ARG A 616 -12.76 31.41 -4.33
C ARG A 616 -11.54 32.05 -3.69
N GLN A 617 -10.43 31.33 -3.60
CA GLN A 617 -9.17 31.86 -3.07
C GLN A 617 -8.59 32.96 -3.96
N TRP A 618 -8.68 32.79 -5.28
CA TRP A 618 -8.29 33.82 -6.24
C TRP A 618 -9.15 35.07 -6.08
N LEU A 619 -10.47 34.94 -6.01
CA LEU A 619 -11.39 36.06 -5.83
C LEU A 619 -11.13 36.82 -4.54
N LEU A 620 -10.95 36.11 -3.41
CA LEU A 620 -10.57 36.71 -2.13
C LEU A 620 -9.22 37.43 -2.20
N GLY A 621 -8.28 36.92 -3.00
CA GLY A 621 -6.99 37.57 -3.25
C GLY A 621 -7.14 38.89 -3.99
N GLN A 622 -7.96 38.92 -5.03
CA GLN A 622 -8.23 40.14 -5.80
C GLN A 622 -8.94 41.21 -4.94
N VAL A 623 -9.99 40.81 -4.22
CA VAL A 623 -10.75 41.67 -3.28
C VAL A 623 -9.85 42.32 -2.22
N LYS A 624 -8.80 41.61 -1.76
CA LYS A 624 -7.84 42.14 -0.77
C LYS A 624 -6.82 43.10 -1.38
N GLN A 625 -6.38 42.89 -2.62
CA GLN A 625 -5.35 43.72 -3.27
C GLN A 625 -5.87 45.12 -3.63
N GLU A 626 -7.17 45.26 -3.94
CA GLU A 626 -7.80 46.56 -4.18
C GLU A 626 -7.79 47.50 -2.96
N ARG A 627 -7.56 46.99 -1.74
CA ARG A 627 -7.36 47.87 -0.57
C ARG A 627 -6.05 48.68 -0.65
N SER A 628 -5.15 48.43 -1.60
CA SER A 628 -3.79 48.99 -1.58
C SER A 628 -3.22 49.58 -2.88
N ALA A 629 -3.89 49.55 -4.04
CA ALA A 629 -3.31 50.11 -5.27
C ALA A 629 -4.32 50.77 -6.21
N GLN A 630 -4.01 52.00 -6.63
CA GLN A 630 -4.67 52.78 -7.70
C GLN A 630 -4.42 52.26 -9.13
N ASN A 631 -3.82 51.07 -9.35
CA ASN A 631 -3.37 50.61 -10.67
C ASN A 631 -3.50 49.08 -10.93
N GLY A 632 -4.44 48.38 -10.28
CA GLY A 632 -4.77 46.99 -10.58
C GLY A 632 -5.96 46.89 -11.53
N ALA A 633 -5.98 45.90 -12.44
CA ALA A 633 -7.16 45.63 -13.27
C ALA A 633 -8.40 45.42 -12.38
N ASP A 634 -9.36 46.34 -12.49
CA ASP A 634 -10.52 46.42 -11.61
C ASP A 634 -11.33 45.12 -11.67
N VAL A 635 -11.53 44.47 -10.51
CA VAL A 635 -12.48 43.34 -10.43
C VAL A 635 -13.89 43.87 -10.62
N PHE A 636 -14.14 45.10 -10.20
CA PHE A 636 -15.42 45.81 -10.21
C PHE A 636 -15.54 46.73 -11.42
N ASP A 637 -15.47 46.16 -12.62
CA ASP A 637 -15.85 46.92 -13.81
C ASP A 637 -17.32 47.39 -13.76
N SER A 638 -17.66 48.38 -14.61
CA SER A 638 -18.98 49.02 -14.62
C SER A 638 -20.14 48.03 -14.77
N ASP A 639 -19.90 46.96 -15.54
CA ASP A 639 -20.88 45.93 -15.84
C ASP A 639 -21.09 45.01 -14.63
N LEU A 640 -20.03 44.64 -13.90
CA LEU A 640 -20.13 43.93 -12.63
C LEU A 640 -20.83 44.78 -11.56
N LEU A 641 -20.48 46.05 -11.43
CA LEU A 641 -21.10 46.97 -10.47
C LEU A 641 -22.60 47.15 -10.73
N SER A 642 -23.00 47.25 -12.00
CA SER A 642 -24.43 47.28 -12.38
C SER A 642 -25.16 45.98 -12.00
N SER A 643 -24.53 44.83 -12.23
CA SER A 643 -25.06 43.52 -11.88
C SER A 643 -25.19 43.34 -10.36
N LEU A 644 -24.20 43.82 -9.59
CA LEU A 644 -24.20 43.78 -8.13
C LEU A 644 -25.29 44.66 -7.53
N ARG A 645 -25.44 45.91 -8.00
CA ARG A 645 -26.51 46.82 -7.57
C ARG A 645 -27.90 46.22 -7.81
N SER A 646 -28.12 45.65 -9.00
CA SER A 646 -29.39 44.99 -9.34
C SER A 646 -29.65 43.76 -8.48
N SER A 647 -28.62 42.97 -8.16
CA SER A 647 -28.80 41.69 -7.46
C SER A 647 -28.90 41.84 -5.95
N LEU A 648 -28.24 42.87 -5.38
CA LEU A 648 -28.29 43.20 -3.96
C LEU A 648 -29.38 44.23 -3.62
N ASN A 649 -30.04 44.80 -4.64
CA ASN A 649 -31.06 45.85 -4.51
C ASN A 649 -30.54 47.11 -3.79
N VAL A 650 -29.39 47.61 -4.26
CA VAL A 650 -28.65 48.73 -3.66
C VAL A 650 -28.38 49.81 -4.70
N SER A 651 -28.47 51.08 -4.28
CA SER A 651 -28.28 52.24 -5.15
C SER A 651 -26.81 52.72 -5.23
N SER A 652 -26.02 52.47 -4.19
CA SER A 652 -24.61 52.89 -4.08
C SER A 652 -23.64 51.78 -4.48
N ASP A 653 -22.65 52.12 -5.33
CA ASP A 653 -21.58 51.20 -5.71
C ASP A 653 -20.71 50.80 -4.49
N GLU A 654 -20.46 51.72 -3.55
CA GLU A 654 -19.67 51.44 -2.34
C GLU A 654 -20.36 50.42 -1.43
N GLU A 655 -21.68 50.52 -1.30
CA GLU A 655 -22.48 49.60 -0.48
C GLU A 655 -22.58 48.23 -1.16
N ALA A 656 -22.78 48.18 -2.49
CA ALA A 656 -22.76 46.95 -3.27
C ALA A 656 -21.42 46.21 -3.15
N VAL A 657 -20.30 46.93 -3.25
CA VAL A 657 -18.95 46.37 -3.07
C VAL A 657 -18.76 45.85 -1.63
N THR A 658 -19.21 46.58 -0.62
CA THR A 658 -19.07 46.17 0.79
C THR A 658 -19.83 44.89 1.09
N LEU A 659 -21.09 44.80 0.62
CA LEU A 659 -21.91 43.59 0.76
C LEU A 659 -21.32 42.41 -0.01
N PHE A 660 -20.84 42.63 -1.23
CA PHE A 660 -20.16 41.60 -2.01
C PHE A 660 -18.94 41.04 -1.27
N LYS A 661 -18.10 41.90 -0.69
CA LYS A 661 -16.90 41.49 0.07
C LYS A 661 -17.29 40.64 1.28
N SER A 662 -18.29 41.07 2.04
CA SER A 662 -18.81 40.33 3.20
C SER A 662 -19.35 38.94 2.80
N ALA A 663 -20.15 38.88 1.74
CA ALA A 663 -20.75 37.64 1.24
C ALA A 663 -19.71 36.64 0.71
N VAL A 664 -18.68 37.12 0.00
CA VAL A 664 -17.60 36.29 -0.55
C VAL A 664 -16.70 35.70 0.54
N GLU A 665 -16.51 36.43 1.64
CA GLU A 665 -15.79 35.97 2.83
C GLU A 665 -16.60 34.95 3.66
N SER A 666 -17.93 34.97 3.55
CA SER A 666 -18.83 34.06 4.26
C SER A 666 -18.87 32.64 3.69
N ASN A 667 -19.03 31.65 4.57
CA ASN A 667 -19.27 30.26 4.16
C ASN A 667 -20.76 29.92 4.07
N ASP A 668 -21.64 30.88 4.36
CA ASP A 668 -23.08 30.68 4.30
C ASP A 668 -23.61 30.89 2.87
N VAL A 669 -24.22 29.84 2.32
CA VAL A 669 -24.81 29.84 0.97
C VAL A 669 -25.82 30.95 0.81
N GLN A 670 -26.63 31.24 1.83
CA GLN A 670 -27.66 32.26 1.75
C GLN A 670 -27.08 33.66 1.46
N GLN A 671 -25.84 33.90 1.88
CA GLN A 671 -25.21 35.22 1.75
C GLN A 671 -24.66 35.48 0.34
N PHE A 672 -24.30 34.43 -0.42
CA PHE A 672 -23.77 34.58 -1.78
C PHE A 672 -24.70 34.04 -2.88
N GLU A 673 -25.86 33.45 -2.53
CA GLU A 673 -26.84 32.95 -3.52
C GLU A 673 -27.32 34.08 -4.43
N ALA A 674 -27.60 35.26 -3.87
CA ALA A 674 -27.98 36.46 -4.62
C ALA A 674 -26.87 36.96 -5.56
N LEU A 675 -25.62 36.52 -5.36
CA LEU A 675 -24.48 36.92 -6.18
C LEU A 675 -24.25 36.03 -7.40
N LYS A 676 -25.14 35.08 -7.72
CA LYS A 676 -25.02 34.19 -8.89
C LYS A 676 -24.69 34.94 -10.19
N SER A 677 -25.42 36.02 -10.46
CA SER A 677 -25.28 36.88 -11.66
C SER A 677 -23.90 37.53 -11.76
N ALA A 678 -23.23 37.77 -10.64
CA ALA A 678 -21.90 38.35 -10.57
C ALA A 678 -20.79 37.27 -10.54
N LEU A 679 -21.00 36.18 -9.79
CA LEU A 679 -20.02 35.13 -9.58
C LEU A 679 -19.83 34.25 -10.82
N MET A 680 -20.87 33.99 -11.61
CA MET A 680 -20.76 33.19 -12.83
C MET A 680 -19.87 33.84 -13.92
N PRO A 681 -20.05 35.13 -14.30
CA PRO A 681 -19.14 35.83 -15.18
C PRO A 681 -17.70 35.91 -14.66
N LEU A 682 -17.52 36.19 -13.36
CA LEU A 682 -16.20 36.20 -12.72
C LEU A 682 -15.52 34.83 -12.81
N CYS A 683 -16.27 33.75 -12.63
CA CYS A 683 -15.76 32.39 -12.77
C CYS A 683 -15.38 32.09 -14.23
N ALA A 684 -16.18 32.53 -15.21
CA ALA A 684 -15.85 32.43 -16.62
C ALA A 684 -14.54 33.18 -16.94
N LYS A 685 -14.36 34.41 -16.42
CA LYS A 685 -13.13 35.19 -16.55
C LYS A 685 -11.93 34.48 -15.92
N TYR A 686 -12.11 33.90 -14.74
CA TYR A 686 -11.07 33.11 -14.07
C TYR A 686 -10.60 31.92 -14.90
N LEU A 687 -11.52 31.17 -15.50
CA LEU A 687 -11.17 29.99 -16.32
C LEU A 687 -10.60 30.35 -17.70
N TYR A 688 -11.11 31.41 -18.31
CA TYR A 688 -10.78 31.78 -19.69
C TYR A 688 -9.65 32.81 -19.80
N VAL A 689 -9.71 33.91 -19.04
CA VAL A 689 -8.82 35.07 -19.17
C VAL A 689 -7.59 34.96 -18.27
N VAL A 690 -7.75 34.49 -17.03
CA VAL A 690 -6.65 34.50 -16.05
C VAL A 690 -5.62 33.42 -16.39
N LYS A 691 -4.39 33.84 -16.71
CA LYS A 691 -3.28 32.95 -17.11
C LYS A 691 -2.09 33.00 -16.15
N ARG A 692 -1.31 31.90 -16.13
CA ARG A 692 0.01 31.81 -15.53
C ARG A 692 0.96 31.18 -16.54
N ARG A 693 2.00 31.93 -16.94
CA ARG A 693 2.93 31.54 -18.02
C ARG A 693 2.19 31.17 -19.32
N GLY A 694 1.13 31.92 -19.66
CA GLY A 694 0.30 31.66 -20.85
C GLY A 694 -0.81 30.61 -20.68
N TYR A 695 -0.71 29.72 -19.70
CA TYR A 695 -1.69 28.65 -19.47
C TYR A 695 -2.77 29.03 -18.45
N ALA A 696 -3.89 28.31 -18.44
CA ALA A 696 -4.98 28.54 -17.49
C ALA A 696 -4.48 28.39 -16.05
N VAL A 697 -4.89 29.30 -15.16
CA VAL A 697 -4.46 29.26 -13.75
C VAL A 697 -5.10 28.11 -12.99
N ASP A 698 -6.37 27.81 -13.28
CA ASP A 698 -7.04 26.66 -12.70
C ASP A 698 -6.37 25.36 -13.18
N PRO A 699 -5.90 24.49 -12.26
CA PRO A 699 -5.16 23.29 -12.63
C PRO A 699 -6.04 22.25 -13.34
N VAL A 700 -7.34 22.22 -13.07
CA VAL A 700 -8.29 21.29 -13.69
C VAL A 700 -8.64 21.77 -15.11
N ALA A 701 -8.84 23.07 -15.29
CA ALA A 701 -8.99 23.70 -16.59
C ALA A 701 -7.76 23.44 -17.47
N ASN A 702 -6.57 23.70 -16.95
CA ASN A 702 -5.33 23.43 -17.66
C ASN A 702 -5.23 21.96 -18.07
N PHE A 703 -5.60 21.01 -17.20
CA PHE A 703 -5.60 19.58 -17.53
C PHE A 703 -6.55 19.26 -18.70
N HIS A 704 -7.81 19.68 -18.65
CA HIS A 704 -8.79 19.34 -19.68
C HIS A 704 -8.52 20.03 -21.02
N LEU A 705 -8.09 21.29 -21.00
CA LEU A 705 -7.72 22.05 -22.19
C LEU A 705 -6.49 21.47 -22.89
N ARG A 706 -5.46 21.04 -22.13
CA ARG A 706 -4.33 20.28 -22.69
C ARG A 706 -4.77 18.98 -23.34
N ASN A 707 -5.80 18.32 -22.79
CA ASN A 707 -6.40 17.13 -23.38
C ASN A 707 -7.39 17.45 -24.53
N GLY A 708 -7.48 18.69 -24.99
CA GLY A 708 -8.27 19.07 -26.17
C GLY A 708 -9.77 19.24 -25.92
N ALA A 709 -10.20 19.34 -24.66
CA ALA A 709 -11.59 19.64 -24.36
C ALA A 709 -11.92 21.11 -24.64
N GLU A 710 -13.18 21.38 -24.97
CA GLU A 710 -13.72 22.74 -24.97
C GLU A 710 -14.33 23.07 -23.60
N LEU A 711 -14.20 24.34 -23.19
CA LEU A 711 -14.89 24.89 -22.02
C LEU A 711 -16.37 25.07 -22.37
N TYR A 712 -17.22 24.14 -21.92
CA TYR A 712 -18.57 23.96 -22.45
C TYR A 712 -19.65 24.71 -21.66
N ARG A 713 -19.73 24.51 -20.34
CA ARG A 713 -20.80 25.10 -19.50
C ARG A 713 -20.35 25.27 -18.05
N LEU A 714 -20.73 26.38 -17.42
CA LEU A 714 -20.63 26.59 -15.98
C LEU A 714 -21.95 26.21 -15.30
N ASN A 715 -21.85 25.47 -14.20
CA ASN A 715 -22.99 24.94 -13.46
C ASN A 715 -23.01 25.57 -12.06
N TRP A 716 -24.06 26.34 -11.77
CA TRP A 716 -24.29 26.96 -10.45
C TRP A 716 -24.79 25.94 -9.44
N MET A 717 -24.26 25.94 -8.21
CA MET A 717 -24.67 25.03 -7.13
C MET A 717 -24.71 23.55 -7.55
N ALA A 718 -23.71 23.20 -8.35
CA ALA A 718 -23.48 21.85 -8.86
C ALA A 718 -22.84 20.94 -7.82
N ASP A 719 -22.08 21.49 -6.86
CA ASP A 719 -21.54 20.78 -5.70
C ASP A 719 -21.81 21.53 -4.40
N ASN A 720 -22.91 21.14 -3.73
CA ASN A 720 -23.33 21.73 -2.45
C ASN A 720 -22.57 21.15 -1.24
N SER A 721 -21.52 20.35 -1.46
CA SER A 721 -20.67 19.90 -0.36
C SER A 721 -19.88 21.08 0.23
N ALA A 722 -19.49 20.96 1.50
CA ALA A 722 -18.62 21.95 2.14
C ALA A 722 -17.32 22.20 1.35
N ARG A 723 -16.84 21.19 0.62
CA ARG A 723 -15.67 21.30 -0.25
C ARG A 723 -15.97 22.12 -1.51
N GLY A 724 -17.08 21.85 -2.20
CA GLY A 724 -17.51 22.63 -3.37
C GLY A 724 -17.71 24.11 -3.04
N ILE A 725 -18.38 24.40 -1.93
CA ILE A 725 -18.59 25.77 -1.43
C ILE A 725 -17.25 26.47 -1.14
N LYS A 726 -16.30 25.77 -0.50
CA LYS A 726 -14.98 26.34 -0.17
C LYS A 726 -14.12 26.58 -1.42
N ASN A 727 -14.24 25.73 -2.44
CA ASN A 727 -13.42 25.83 -3.65
C ASN A 727 -13.91 26.91 -4.62
N SER A 728 -15.22 26.97 -4.85
CA SER A 728 -15.81 27.70 -5.97
C SER A 728 -17.27 28.13 -5.75
N PHE A 729 -17.70 28.33 -4.50
CA PHE A 729 -19.11 28.67 -4.18
C PHE A 729 -20.11 27.63 -4.71
N GLY A 730 -19.71 26.37 -4.74
CA GLY A 730 -20.53 25.27 -5.25
C GLY A 730 -20.61 25.20 -6.78
N MET A 731 -19.90 26.06 -7.51
CA MET A 731 -19.85 25.99 -8.97
C MET A 731 -18.96 24.84 -9.45
N MET A 732 -19.41 24.17 -10.51
CA MET A 732 -18.64 23.20 -11.28
C MET A 732 -18.66 23.58 -12.76
N VAL A 733 -17.86 22.90 -13.57
CA VAL A 733 -17.72 23.16 -15.00
C VAL A 733 -17.79 21.86 -15.79
N ASN A 734 -18.47 21.89 -16.93
CA ASN A 734 -18.40 20.84 -17.92
C ASN A 734 -17.31 21.16 -18.94
N TYR A 735 -16.36 20.25 -19.14
CA TYR A 735 -15.46 20.26 -20.29
C TYR A 735 -15.92 19.20 -21.28
N ARG A 736 -16.24 19.60 -22.52
CA ARG A 736 -16.76 18.70 -23.55
C ARG A 736 -15.66 18.24 -24.48
N TYR A 737 -15.64 16.94 -24.79
CA TYR A 737 -14.68 16.31 -25.68
C TYR A 737 -15.33 16.04 -27.04
N VAL A 738 -15.16 16.98 -27.97
CA VAL A 738 -15.63 16.84 -29.37
C VAL A 738 -14.57 16.07 -30.16
N LEU A 739 -14.75 14.77 -30.34
CA LEU A 739 -13.69 13.84 -30.78
C LEU A 739 -12.93 14.26 -32.05
N PRO A 740 -13.59 14.77 -33.12
CA PRO A 740 -12.87 15.25 -34.30
C PRO A 740 -11.97 16.47 -34.04
N GLU A 741 -12.29 17.28 -33.02
CA GLU A 741 -11.60 18.54 -32.72
C GLU A 741 -10.58 18.43 -31.59
N VAL A 742 -10.58 17.33 -30.82
CA VAL A 742 -9.71 17.15 -29.64
C VAL A 742 -8.23 17.43 -29.94
N GLU A 743 -7.71 16.88 -31.03
CA GLU A 743 -6.30 17.04 -31.39
C GLU A 743 -5.97 18.48 -31.81
N MET A 744 -6.86 19.09 -32.60
CA MET A 744 -6.75 20.48 -33.03
C MET A 744 -6.79 21.44 -31.83
N ASN A 745 -7.73 21.22 -30.91
CA ASN A 745 -7.89 22.04 -29.71
C ASN A 745 -6.70 21.89 -28.75
N SER A 746 -6.19 20.67 -28.59
CA SER A 746 -4.97 20.41 -27.79
C SER A 746 -3.76 21.17 -28.37
N ASN A 747 -3.55 21.06 -29.69
CA ASN A 747 -2.42 21.71 -30.37
C ASN A 747 -2.50 23.25 -30.28
N ARG A 748 -3.69 23.84 -30.48
CA ARG A 748 -3.94 25.28 -30.31
C ARG A 748 -3.68 25.76 -28.87
N TYR A 749 -4.07 24.97 -27.89
CA TYR A 749 -3.83 25.33 -26.49
C TYR A 749 -2.34 25.25 -26.11
N LEU A 750 -1.62 24.26 -26.62
CA LEU A 750 -0.20 24.06 -26.32
C LEU A 750 0.72 25.02 -27.09
N SER A 751 0.38 25.33 -28.34
CA SER A 751 1.21 26.17 -29.23
C SER A 751 0.83 27.64 -29.12
N ASP A 752 -0.47 27.92 -29.24
CA ASP A 752 -1.00 29.29 -29.39
C ASP A 752 -1.67 29.79 -28.09
N GLN A 753 -1.68 28.98 -27.03
CA GLN A 753 -2.31 29.30 -25.72
C GLN A 753 -3.81 29.64 -25.82
N THR A 754 -4.45 29.22 -26.93
CA THR A 754 -5.84 29.52 -27.25
C THR A 754 -6.79 28.52 -26.60
N VAL A 755 -7.83 29.02 -25.91
CA VAL A 755 -8.82 28.20 -25.21
C VAL A 755 -10.04 27.96 -26.11
N ALA A 756 -10.33 26.70 -26.42
CA ALA A 756 -11.60 26.32 -27.03
C ALA A 756 -12.75 26.57 -26.05
N VAL A 757 -13.74 27.37 -26.46
CA VAL A 757 -14.85 27.80 -25.59
C VAL A 757 -16.17 27.75 -26.36
N HIS A 758 -17.17 27.15 -25.74
CA HIS A 758 -18.53 27.07 -26.26
C HIS A 758 -19.31 28.36 -25.98
N ASP A 759 -20.37 28.62 -26.76
CA ASP A 759 -21.13 29.87 -26.67
C ASP A 759 -21.83 30.08 -25.31
N ASN A 760 -22.15 29.00 -24.60
CA ASN A 760 -22.71 29.04 -23.24
C ASN A 760 -21.79 29.74 -22.22
N VAL A 761 -20.47 29.62 -22.40
CA VAL A 761 -19.50 30.32 -21.53
C VAL A 761 -19.09 31.65 -22.17
N ARG A 762 -19.04 31.72 -23.50
CA ARG A 762 -18.77 32.98 -24.22
C ARG A 762 -19.81 34.06 -23.91
N SER A 763 -21.09 33.70 -23.73
CA SER A 763 -22.14 34.65 -23.34
C SER A 763 -21.87 35.29 -21.96
N LEU A 764 -21.32 34.52 -21.01
CA LEU A 764 -20.91 35.03 -19.69
C LEU A 764 -19.70 35.97 -19.76
N LEU A 765 -18.84 35.81 -20.77
CA LEU A 765 -17.71 36.69 -21.03
C LEU A 765 -18.11 37.99 -21.75
N LYS A 766 -19.19 37.97 -22.54
CA LYS A 766 -19.68 39.13 -23.30
C LYS A 766 -20.34 40.21 -22.42
N GLY A 767 -20.67 39.88 -21.17
CA GLY A 767 -21.21 40.85 -20.20
C GLY A 767 -20.25 41.98 -19.84
N ASN A 768 -18.93 41.76 -19.98
CA ASN A 768 -17.89 42.76 -19.72
C ASN A 768 -16.95 42.77 -20.92
N LYS A 769 -16.88 43.88 -21.67
CA LYS A 769 -16.02 43.97 -22.88
C LYS A 769 -14.56 43.65 -22.53
N VAL A 770 -14.11 42.44 -22.88
CA VAL A 770 -12.69 42.13 -22.97
C VAL A 770 -12.14 42.95 -24.13
N SER A 771 -11.39 44.00 -23.81
CA SER A 771 -10.53 44.69 -24.77
C SER A 771 -9.62 43.66 -25.43
N SER A 772 -9.77 43.56 -26.75
CA SER A 772 -8.91 42.76 -27.62
C SER A 772 -7.45 43.17 -27.43
N ALA A 773 -6.67 42.33 -26.76
CA ALA A 773 -5.22 42.38 -26.78
C ALA A 773 -4.70 40.98 -27.14
N GLY A 774 -4.20 40.85 -28.38
CA GLY A 774 -3.44 39.70 -28.88
C GLY A 774 -4.21 38.76 -29.79
N GLN A 775 -4.33 39.14 -31.06
CA GLN A 775 -4.12 38.18 -32.17
C GLN A 775 -2.64 37.79 -32.19
#